data_AF-A0A1W9HIX0-F1
#
_entry.id   AF-A0A1W9HIX0-F1
#
_cell.length_a   1.000
_cell.length_b   1.000
_cell.length_c   1.000
_cell.angle_alpha   90.00
_cell.angle_beta   90.00
_cell.angle_gamma   90.00
#
_symmetry.space_group_name_H-M   'P 1'
#
loop_
_entity.id
_entity.type
_entity.pdbx_description
1 polymer ?
#
loop_
_entity_poly.entity_id
_entity_poly.type
_entity_poly.pdbx_seq_one_letter_code
_entity_poly.pdbx_strand_id
1 'polypeptide(L)'
;MVKTFCLLWMLVGQIAFAQEHSLFSDVELVRFDNGFTVVLAPSREARIFSIELEVDVGWDVENADNFGVSHLLEHSLFRDSRLAEDLTYLQLIEENGGSANGFTYPRKTVYKASVNRDKSEWLLNQFYKMLNDRSFLQDHIDKEKDAVLLEIGKPGVIAETLGFDLLAALKPRSLELPDFWESEFKVKFDSHEFSRDEERLSTIKLRADQINKHYEEYYHPANMRFYVAGRFDPKKVKSLFENTWAKVPANPNGKSIPDIGKPTPSKHPYIRTRVTQDNPSITYGTKFWDLTRVDEEVMESYTNYLSHSLMKELRNKKGQTYTVSPSTSVQNKFGYGLISFQTRHENFRENLKLVKSLIQRQTHDTGLTEQEFIDAKDLYLKKFDLTDGNSDTMLRIANLYYYFFKEYKDMRTPAEVFQEIDLKTYNEKLKNLFGPERRYSYNYVPPYFFRYENMIMMAIMVFVMLLGVQKKLLLKPFAHGHVRWMRNIRYLPFKAVEIALTAVLVYLFVFLEFYLIDQPFYQLSFLNDSLVFAEYIPNILSVILLTATINFGFAVYPRRAFIVKDTLILKTLTYFSYHIPLSEIQGAEARWSYTFPFPISIWTRVRWRLFFFGPPWKKGLLLNLKNGRSWFLGISEAPLAADEIMKLVSESQKTSVSPVSVPEITSAAASQ
;
A
#
# COMPACT_ATOMS: atom_id res chain seq x y z
N MET A 1 36.58 -51.64 49.26
CA MET A 1 35.81 -52.15 48.11
C MET A 1 34.35 -51.71 48.14
N VAL A 2 33.56 -52.04 49.16
CA VAL A 2 32.11 -51.69 49.21
C VAL A 2 31.85 -50.17 49.14
N LYS A 3 32.59 -49.34 49.88
CA LYS A 3 32.45 -47.87 49.83
C LYS A 3 32.78 -47.27 48.45
N THR A 4 33.78 -47.82 47.77
CA THR A 4 34.18 -47.41 46.41
C THR A 4 33.12 -47.78 45.38
N PHE A 5 32.48 -48.95 45.55
CA PHE A 5 31.40 -49.43 44.71
C PHE A 5 30.11 -48.60 44.88
N CYS A 6 29.78 -48.20 46.11
CA CYS A 6 28.65 -47.29 46.38
C CYS A 6 28.88 -45.88 45.83
N LEU A 7 30.10 -45.34 45.92
CA LEU A 7 30.46 -44.04 45.33
C LEU A 7 30.38 -44.07 43.80
N LEU A 8 30.84 -45.16 43.16
CA LEU A 8 30.69 -45.37 41.72
C LEU A 8 29.22 -45.50 41.32
N TRP A 9 28.39 -46.19 42.10
CA TRP A 9 26.94 -46.28 41.85
C TRP A 9 26.20 -44.95 42.05
N MET A 10 26.61 -44.14 43.03
CA MET A 10 26.08 -42.78 43.21
C MET A 10 26.52 -41.84 42.08
N LEU A 11 27.75 -41.95 41.60
CA LEU A 11 28.25 -41.20 40.44
C LEU A 11 27.56 -41.64 39.14
N VAL A 12 27.42 -42.94 38.90
CA VAL A 12 26.69 -43.48 37.73
C VAL A 12 25.20 -43.13 37.81
N GLY A 13 24.61 -43.14 39.01
CA GLY A 13 23.25 -42.64 39.24
C GLY A 13 23.12 -41.15 38.92
N GLN A 14 24.06 -40.31 39.34
CA GLN A 14 24.06 -38.88 39.02
C GLN A 14 24.30 -38.60 37.52
N ILE A 15 25.12 -39.40 36.84
CA ILE A 15 25.35 -39.29 35.40
C ILE A 15 24.11 -39.76 34.61
N ALA A 16 23.39 -40.78 35.09
CA ALA A 16 22.14 -41.25 34.49
C ALA A 16 20.96 -40.27 34.68
N PHE A 17 20.99 -39.44 35.73
CA PHE A 17 20.02 -38.36 35.96
C PHE A 17 20.40 -37.03 35.29
N ALA A 18 21.57 -36.96 34.63
CA ALA A 18 22.04 -35.77 33.91
C ALA A 18 21.80 -35.84 32.39
N GLN A 19 20.93 -36.75 31.91
CA GLN A 19 20.32 -36.56 30.60
C GLN A 19 19.27 -35.46 30.75
N GLU A 20 19.59 -34.30 30.20
CA GLU A 20 18.70 -33.16 30.11
C GLU A 20 17.41 -33.63 29.41
N HIS A 21 16.33 -33.73 30.18
CA HIS A 21 15.05 -34.23 29.69
C HIS A 21 14.46 -33.18 28.74
N SER A 22 14.43 -33.48 27.45
CA SER A 22 13.88 -32.55 26.45
C SER A 22 12.43 -32.19 26.80
N LEU A 23 12.12 -30.89 26.86
CA LEU A 23 10.74 -30.43 27.08
C LEU A 23 9.77 -30.85 25.97
N PHE A 24 10.30 -31.26 24.82
CA PHE A 24 9.51 -31.73 23.68
C PHE A 24 9.07 -33.19 23.82
N SER A 25 9.76 -34.02 24.62
CA SER A 25 9.50 -35.47 24.66
C SER A 25 8.16 -35.82 25.31
N ASP A 26 7.62 -34.93 26.14
CA ASP A 26 6.34 -35.13 26.82
C ASP A 26 5.14 -34.55 26.04
N VAL A 27 5.36 -33.99 24.85
CA VAL A 27 4.28 -33.41 24.04
C VAL A 27 3.46 -34.51 23.36
N GLU A 28 2.15 -34.53 23.58
CA GLU A 28 1.21 -35.50 23.01
C GLU A 28 0.21 -34.82 22.07
N LEU A 29 0.04 -35.36 20.86
CA LEU A 29 -1.02 -34.98 19.92
C LEU A 29 -2.21 -35.94 20.07
N VAL A 30 -3.38 -35.43 20.45
CA VAL A 30 -4.64 -36.19 20.54
C VAL A 30 -5.61 -35.71 19.47
N ARG A 31 -6.19 -36.65 18.73
CA ARG A 31 -7.24 -36.39 17.73
C ARG A 31 -8.52 -37.12 18.10
N PHE A 32 -9.65 -36.42 18.03
CA PHE A 32 -10.97 -36.96 18.30
C PHE A 32 -11.75 -37.22 17.01
N ASP A 33 -12.75 -38.11 17.08
CA ASP A 33 -13.54 -38.54 15.92
C ASP A 33 -14.34 -37.41 15.26
N ASN A 34 -14.68 -36.36 16.02
CA ASN A 34 -15.36 -35.17 15.49
C ASN A 34 -14.42 -34.20 14.76
N GLY A 35 -13.13 -34.55 14.62
CA GLY A 35 -12.09 -33.78 13.96
C GLY A 35 -11.32 -32.83 14.89
N PHE A 36 -11.73 -32.69 16.15
CA PHE A 36 -11.05 -31.83 17.11
C PHE A 36 -9.63 -32.35 17.42
N THR A 37 -8.67 -31.44 17.45
CA THR A 37 -7.27 -31.76 17.75
C THR A 37 -6.81 -31.03 19.01
N VAL A 38 -6.15 -31.76 19.91
CA VAL A 38 -5.57 -31.23 21.14
C VAL A 38 -4.08 -31.56 21.19
N VAL A 39 -3.26 -30.59 21.56
CA VAL A 39 -1.82 -30.77 21.83
C VAL A 39 -1.59 -30.56 23.31
N LEU A 40 -1.12 -31.59 24.01
CA LEU A 40 -0.82 -31.55 25.43
C LEU A 40 0.69 -31.40 25.61
N ALA A 41 1.14 -30.33 26.26
CA ALA A 41 2.53 -30.03 26.56
C ALA A 41 2.72 -29.87 28.08
N PRO A 42 2.66 -30.98 28.85
CA PRO A 42 2.80 -30.93 30.30
C PRO A 42 4.20 -30.49 30.69
N SER A 43 4.29 -29.71 31.77
CA SER A 43 5.55 -29.33 32.38
C SER A 43 5.45 -29.40 33.91
N ARG A 44 6.44 -30.04 34.53
CA ARG A 44 6.54 -30.16 36.00
C ARG A 44 7.03 -28.86 36.65
N GLU A 45 7.76 -28.03 35.90
CA GLU A 45 8.36 -26.77 36.35
C GLU A 45 7.33 -25.63 36.39
N ALA A 46 6.34 -25.67 35.49
CA ALA A 46 5.30 -24.67 35.42
C ALA A 46 4.50 -24.59 36.74
N ARG A 47 4.21 -23.36 37.16
CA ARG A 47 3.25 -23.08 38.25
C ARG A 47 1.86 -22.73 37.74
N ILE A 48 1.78 -22.38 36.46
CA ILE A 48 0.60 -21.88 35.76
C ILE A 48 0.14 -22.97 34.80
N PHE A 49 -1.17 -22.97 34.53
CA PHE A 49 -1.81 -23.73 33.47
C PHE A 49 -2.25 -22.74 32.39
N SER A 50 -1.76 -22.93 31.16
CA SER A 50 -2.01 -22.05 30.03
C SER A 50 -2.64 -22.84 28.90
N ILE A 51 -3.55 -22.18 28.20
CA ILE A 51 -4.26 -22.73 27.05
C ILE A 51 -4.25 -21.75 25.90
N GLU A 52 -4.33 -22.31 24.71
CA GLU A 52 -4.48 -21.58 23.46
C GLU A 52 -5.42 -22.36 22.56
N LEU A 53 -6.51 -21.73 22.14
CA LEU A 53 -7.40 -22.27 21.12
C LEU A 53 -7.16 -21.51 19.82
N GLU A 54 -6.86 -22.25 18.76
CA GLU A 54 -6.74 -21.70 17.40
C GLU A 54 -7.91 -22.17 16.52
N VAL A 55 -8.64 -21.23 15.96
CA VAL A 55 -9.65 -21.46 14.92
C VAL A 55 -9.04 -21.10 13.56
N ASP A 56 -9.17 -21.97 12.56
CA ASP A 56 -8.56 -21.81 11.23
C ASP A 56 -9.49 -20.92 10.40
N VAL A 57 -9.58 -19.66 10.81
CA VAL A 57 -10.33 -18.59 10.15
C VAL A 57 -9.74 -17.26 10.56
N GLY A 58 -9.59 -16.35 9.60
CA GLY A 58 -9.21 -14.98 9.84
C GLY A 58 -9.75 -14.07 8.75
N TRP A 59 -9.14 -12.91 8.57
CA TRP A 59 -9.62 -11.96 7.57
C TRP A 59 -9.36 -12.36 6.10
N ASP A 60 -8.68 -13.49 5.85
CA ASP A 60 -8.41 -14.01 4.51
C ASP A 60 -9.63 -14.60 3.80
N VAL A 61 -10.72 -14.86 4.50
CA VAL A 61 -11.99 -15.34 3.91
C VAL A 61 -13.03 -14.23 3.79
N GLU A 62 -12.65 -13.00 4.13
CA GLU A 62 -13.50 -11.84 4.14
C GLU A 62 -13.48 -11.11 2.79
N ASN A 63 -14.45 -10.25 2.59
CA ASN A 63 -14.59 -9.39 1.43
C ASN A 63 -15.02 -7.99 1.87
N ALA A 64 -15.12 -7.05 0.94
CA ALA A 64 -15.42 -5.66 1.25
C ALA A 64 -16.74 -5.44 2.02
N ASP A 65 -17.71 -6.37 1.95
CA ASP A 65 -19.00 -6.26 2.65
C ASP A 65 -18.98 -6.83 4.08
N ASN A 66 -18.01 -7.66 4.42
CA ASN A 66 -17.90 -8.30 5.75
C ASN A 66 -16.51 -8.23 6.37
N PHE A 67 -15.61 -7.38 5.85
CA PHE A 67 -14.28 -7.21 6.39
C PHE A 67 -14.35 -6.75 7.86
N GLY A 68 -13.51 -7.33 8.71
CA GLY A 68 -13.54 -7.16 10.17
C GLY A 68 -14.50 -8.11 10.91
N VAL A 69 -15.22 -9.00 10.22
CA VAL A 69 -16.17 -9.93 10.88
C VAL A 69 -15.47 -10.93 11.80
N SER A 70 -14.28 -11.41 11.45
CA SER A 70 -13.49 -12.32 12.31
C SER A 70 -13.03 -11.62 13.58
N HIS A 71 -12.57 -10.38 13.45
CA HIS A 71 -12.11 -9.55 14.57
C HIS A 71 -13.27 -9.19 15.51
N LEU A 72 -14.40 -8.74 14.96
CA LEU A 72 -15.58 -8.46 15.78
C LEU A 72 -16.15 -9.72 16.44
N LEU A 73 -16.10 -10.87 15.76
CA LEU A 73 -16.50 -12.16 16.35
C LEU A 73 -15.59 -12.55 17.52
N GLU A 74 -14.29 -12.30 17.43
CA GLU A 74 -13.33 -12.56 18.49
C GLU A 74 -13.66 -11.78 19.77
N HIS A 75 -13.90 -10.48 19.66
CA HIS A 75 -14.42 -9.67 20.76
C HIS A 75 -15.76 -10.19 21.30
N SER A 76 -16.68 -10.49 20.38
CA SER A 76 -18.04 -10.92 20.71
C SER A 76 -18.06 -12.24 21.48
N LEU A 77 -17.07 -13.12 21.28
CA LEU A 77 -16.97 -14.39 21.98
C LEU A 77 -16.61 -14.23 23.46
N PHE A 78 -15.93 -13.15 23.84
CA PHE A 78 -15.66 -12.86 25.25
C PHE A 78 -16.89 -12.36 26.02
N ARG A 79 -18.00 -12.02 25.33
CA ARG A 79 -19.23 -11.53 25.97
C ARG A 79 -20.36 -12.54 25.88
N ASP A 80 -21.03 -12.78 27.01
CA ASP A 80 -21.98 -13.89 27.15
C ASP A 80 -23.16 -13.49 28.03
N SER A 81 -24.39 -13.83 27.62
CA SER A 81 -25.61 -13.47 28.34
C SER A 81 -25.78 -14.22 29.67
N ARG A 82 -25.01 -15.28 29.89
CA ARG A 82 -25.00 -16.04 31.15
C ARG A 82 -24.10 -15.42 32.22
N LEU A 83 -23.24 -14.47 31.83
CA LEU A 83 -22.44 -13.68 32.75
C LEU A 83 -23.24 -12.45 33.22
N ALA A 84 -22.76 -11.78 34.26
CA ALA A 84 -23.29 -10.47 34.63
C ALA A 84 -23.08 -9.47 33.48
N GLU A 85 -23.96 -8.49 33.32
CA GLU A 85 -23.95 -7.57 32.16
C GLU A 85 -22.62 -6.79 32.01
N ASP A 86 -21.99 -6.50 33.14
CA ASP A 86 -20.72 -5.79 33.26
C ASP A 86 -19.49 -6.72 33.24
N LEU A 87 -19.69 -8.03 33.05
CA LEU A 87 -18.65 -9.05 33.11
C LEU A 87 -18.46 -9.78 31.77
N THR A 88 -17.22 -9.84 31.32
CA THR A 88 -16.76 -10.64 30.17
C THR A 88 -15.95 -11.85 30.65
N TYR A 89 -15.70 -12.82 29.77
CA TYR A 89 -14.78 -13.92 30.08
C TYR A 89 -13.36 -13.41 30.38
N LEU A 90 -12.91 -12.32 29.74
CA LEU A 90 -11.63 -11.68 30.05
C LEU A 90 -11.57 -11.28 31.53
N GLN A 91 -12.55 -10.49 31.99
CA GLN A 91 -12.64 -10.04 33.38
C GLN A 91 -12.87 -11.21 34.35
N LEU A 92 -13.72 -12.18 34.02
CA LEU A 92 -13.96 -13.36 34.85
C LEU A 92 -12.66 -14.15 35.10
N ILE A 93 -11.81 -14.27 34.09
CA ILE A 93 -10.50 -14.94 34.22
C ILE A 93 -9.56 -14.10 35.08
N GLU A 94 -9.52 -12.78 34.89
CA GLU A 94 -8.71 -11.85 35.68
C GLU A 94 -9.10 -11.83 37.17
N GLU A 95 -10.40 -11.76 37.48
CA GLU A 95 -10.93 -11.85 38.85
C GLU A 95 -10.55 -13.17 39.54
N ASN A 96 -10.29 -14.20 38.75
CA ASN A 96 -9.83 -15.50 39.22
C ASN A 96 -8.30 -15.62 39.28
N GLY A 97 -7.57 -14.51 39.10
CA GLY A 97 -6.10 -14.42 39.17
C GLY A 97 -5.41 -14.92 37.91
N GLY A 98 -6.12 -15.02 36.80
CA GLY A 98 -5.59 -15.40 35.50
C GLY A 98 -5.34 -14.20 34.57
N SER A 99 -4.99 -14.51 33.33
CA SER A 99 -4.95 -13.56 32.22
C SER A 99 -5.56 -14.21 30.99
N ALA A 100 -6.17 -13.43 30.10
CA ALA A 100 -6.73 -13.91 28.85
C ALA A 100 -6.54 -12.86 27.75
N ASN A 101 -6.47 -13.31 26.50
CA ASN A 101 -6.36 -12.43 25.33
C ASN A 101 -6.87 -13.13 24.06
N GLY A 102 -7.22 -12.34 23.06
CA GLY A 102 -7.62 -12.78 21.72
C GLY A 102 -6.76 -12.11 20.64
N PHE A 103 -6.54 -12.81 19.53
CA PHE A 103 -5.84 -12.27 18.38
C PHE A 103 -6.42 -12.82 17.09
N THR A 104 -6.79 -11.93 16.18
CA THR A 104 -7.12 -12.31 14.80
C THR A 104 -5.89 -12.10 13.91
N TYR A 105 -5.62 -13.06 13.03
CA TYR A 105 -4.56 -13.04 12.00
C TYR A 105 -5.21 -13.28 10.63
N PRO A 106 -4.48 -13.22 9.50
CA PRO A 106 -5.09 -13.44 8.20
C PRO A 106 -5.82 -14.78 8.10
N ARG A 107 -5.24 -15.87 8.63
CA ARG A 107 -5.76 -17.22 8.43
C ARG A 107 -6.17 -17.96 9.70
N LYS A 108 -6.07 -17.29 10.85
CA LYS A 108 -6.38 -17.90 12.15
C LYS A 108 -6.84 -16.87 13.17
N THR A 109 -7.68 -17.31 14.09
CA THR A 109 -8.13 -16.55 15.26
C THR A 109 -7.76 -17.33 16.50
N VAL A 110 -7.12 -16.66 17.46
CA VAL A 110 -6.45 -17.31 18.60
C VAL A 110 -7.02 -16.76 19.90
N TYR A 111 -7.43 -17.64 20.81
CA TYR A 111 -7.89 -17.30 22.16
C TYR A 111 -6.91 -17.92 23.17
N LYS A 112 -6.29 -17.11 24.02
CA LYS A 112 -5.32 -17.57 25.02
C LYS A 112 -5.80 -17.24 26.41
N ALA A 113 -5.52 -18.13 27.35
CA ALA A 113 -5.72 -17.84 28.76
C ALA A 113 -4.76 -18.63 29.65
N SER A 114 -4.46 -18.05 30.81
CA SER A 114 -3.56 -18.61 31.82
C SER A 114 -4.18 -18.45 33.20
N VAL A 115 -4.09 -19.50 34.03
CA VAL A 115 -4.56 -19.49 35.42
C VAL A 115 -3.60 -20.27 36.33
N ASN A 116 -3.76 -20.14 37.64
CA ASN A 116 -3.11 -21.07 38.57
C ASN A 116 -3.55 -22.52 38.27
N ARG A 117 -2.62 -23.48 38.32
CA ARG A 117 -2.85 -24.90 37.98
C ARG A 117 -4.08 -25.52 38.65
N ASP A 118 -4.41 -25.08 39.88
CA ASP A 118 -5.52 -25.62 40.67
C ASP A 118 -6.89 -25.22 40.07
N LYS A 119 -6.92 -24.28 39.11
CA LYS A 119 -8.09 -23.85 38.32
C LYS A 119 -8.08 -24.35 36.88
N SER A 120 -7.23 -25.31 36.53
CA SER A 120 -7.13 -25.86 35.16
C SER A 120 -8.46 -26.38 34.61
N GLU A 121 -9.16 -27.23 35.38
CA GLU A 121 -10.49 -27.75 34.99
C GLU A 121 -11.53 -26.64 34.86
N TRP A 122 -11.50 -25.64 35.75
CA TRP A 122 -12.40 -24.48 35.70
C TRP A 122 -12.20 -23.68 34.42
N LEU A 123 -10.96 -23.42 34.03
CA LEU A 123 -10.64 -22.65 32.83
C LEU A 123 -11.07 -23.39 31.56
N LEU A 124 -10.77 -24.69 31.47
CA LEU A 124 -11.20 -25.54 30.35
C LEU A 124 -12.73 -25.54 30.22
N ASN A 125 -13.46 -25.55 31.34
CA ASN A 125 -14.91 -25.43 31.34
C ASN A 125 -15.41 -24.04 30.90
N GLN A 126 -14.72 -22.95 31.28
CA GLN A 126 -15.08 -21.60 30.79
C GLN A 126 -14.92 -21.49 29.28
N PHE A 127 -13.82 -22.00 28.72
CA PHE A 127 -13.62 -22.01 27.26
C PHE A 127 -14.67 -22.88 26.57
N TYR A 128 -15.02 -24.04 27.16
CA TYR A 128 -16.10 -24.88 26.63
C TYR A 128 -17.42 -24.11 26.58
N LYS A 129 -17.79 -23.40 27.64
CA LYS A 129 -19.00 -22.57 27.70
C LYS A 129 -18.97 -21.42 26.70
N MET A 130 -17.87 -20.67 26.66
CA MET A 130 -17.65 -19.52 25.78
C MET A 130 -17.92 -19.85 24.32
N LEU A 131 -17.52 -21.05 23.87
CA LEU A 131 -17.66 -21.46 22.48
C LEU A 131 -18.92 -22.28 22.21
N ASN A 132 -19.32 -23.19 23.09
CA ASN A 132 -20.35 -24.18 22.75
C ASN A 132 -21.75 -23.88 23.29
N ASP A 133 -21.90 -22.97 24.24
CA ASP A 133 -23.19 -22.72 24.90
C ASP A 133 -23.52 -21.22 24.94
N ARG A 134 -23.37 -20.52 23.81
CA ARG A 134 -23.49 -19.05 23.80
C ARG A 134 -24.69 -18.53 23.02
N SER A 135 -25.01 -17.25 23.28
CA SER A 135 -26.01 -16.49 22.55
C SER A 135 -25.42 -15.16 22.07
N PHE A 136 -25.50 -14.89 20.77
CA PHE A 136 -25.14 -13.58 20.23
C PHE A 136 -26.37 -12.66 20.27
N LEU A 137 -26.40 -11.79 21.28
CA LEU A 137 -27.42 -10.76 21.41
C LEU A 137 -27.00 -9.51 20.65
N GLN A 138 -27.93 -8.88 19.93
CA GLN A 138 -27.62 -7.69 19.13
C GLN A 138 -27.04 -6.55 20.01
N ASP A 139 -27.56 -6.36 21.23
CA ASP A 139 -27.01 -5.38 22.19
C ASP A 139 -25.55 -5.66 22.57
N HIS A 140 -25.15 -6.92 22.71
CA HIS A 140 -23.76 -7.28 23.00
C HIS A 140 -22.85 -6.98 21.80
N ILE A 141 -23.30 -7.31 20.59
CA ILE A 141 -22.56 -7.03 19.35
C ILE A 141 -22.37 -5.51 19.18
N ASP A 142 -23.39 -4.70 19.46
CA ASP A 142 -23.29 -3.25 19.32
C ASP A 142 -22.33 -2.64 20.36
N LYS A 143 -22.31 -3.15 21.60
CA LYS A 143 -21.32 -2.76 22.61
C LYS A 143 -19.89 -3.14 22.20
N GLU A 144 -19.66 -4.36 21.69
CA GLU A 144 -18.32 -4.78 21.25
C GLU A 144 -17.85 -4.05 20.00
N LYS A 145 -18.77 -3.70 19.10
CA LYS A 145 -18.48 -2.90 17.91
C LYS A 145 -17.86 -1.55 18.29
N ASP A 146 -18.39 -0.87 19.30
CA ASP A 146 -17.83 0.39 19.77
C ASP A 146 -16.40 0.23 20.33
N ALA A 147 -16.13 -0.88 21.04
CA ALA A 147 -14.80 -1.20 21.54
C ALA A 147 -13.80 -1.46 20.40
N VAL A 148 -14.18 -2.29 19.42
CA VAL A 148 -13.35 -2.57 18.22
C VAL A 148 -13.07 -1.28 17.44
N LEU A 149 -14.06 -0.40 17.27
CA LEU A 149 -13.88 0.89 16.60
C LEU A 149 -12.91 1.82 17.34
N LEU A 150 -12.76 1.70 18.66
CA LEU A 150 -11.73 2.43 19.41
C LEU A 150 -10.34 1.86 19.15
N GLU A 151 -10.19 0.54 19.08
CA GLU A 151 -8.92 -0.12 18.79
C GLU A 151 -8.42 0.19 17.39
N ILE A 152 -9.29 0.08 16.38
CA ILE A 152 -8.99 0.40 14.97
C ILE A 152 -8.47 1.85 14.86
N GLY A 153 -9.01 2.75 15.68
CA GLY A 153 -8.65 4.16 15.70
C GLY A 153 -9.40 4.99 14.66
N LYS A 154 -9.06 6.28 14.61
CA LYS A 154 -9.65 7.23 13.65
C LYS A 154 -8.74 7.41 12.43
N PRO A 155 -9.33 7.59 11.24
CA PRO A 155 -8.57 7.99 10.07
C PRO A 155 -7.82 9.32 10.32
N GLY A 156 -6.69 9.52 9.64
CA GLY A 156 -5.97 10.78 9.70
C GLY A 156 -6.79 11.96 9.16
N VAL A 157 -6.50 13.18 9.62
CA VAL A 157 -7.23 14.43 9.31
C VAL A 157 -7.53 14.60 7.82
N ILE A 158 -6.61 14.23 6.95
CA ILE A 158 -6.76 14.36 5.49
C ILE A 158 -7.88 13.45 4.97
N ALA A 159 -7.91 12.20 5.43
CA ALA A 159 -8.90 11.24 4.98
C ALA A 159 -10.28 11.47 5.62
N GLU A 160 -10.30 11.98 6.85
CA GLU A 160 -11.53 12.47 7.51
C GLU A 160 -12.12 13.71 6.80
N THR A 161 -11.27 14.59 6.26
CA THR A 161 -11.71 15.85 5.62
C THR A 161 -12.07 15.70 4.15
N LEU A 162 -11.31 14.93 3.38
CA LEU A 162 -11.44 14.84 1.92
C LEU A 162 -12.13 13.58 1.42
N GLY A 163 -12.37 12.61 2.31
CA GLY A 163 -12.84 11.28 1.96
C GLY A 163 -11.75 10.44 1.28
N PHE A 164 -11.67 9.17 1.66
CA PHE A 164 -10.69 8.21 1.12
C PHE A 164 -10.80 8.03 -0.40
N ASP A 165 -12.03 8.10 -0.93
CA ASP A 165 -12.31 7.93 -2.34
C ASP A 165 -11.51 8.90 -3.21
N LEU A 166 -11.26 10.13 -2.75
CA LEU A 166 -10.58 11.13 -3.56
C LEU A 166 -9.08 10.83 -3.70
N LEU A 167 -8.40 10.47 -2.60
CA LEU A 167 -6.98 10.13 -2.64
C LEU A 167 -6.73 8.78 -3.31
N ALA A 168 -7.59 7.78 -3.03
CA ALA A 168 -7.55 6.49 -3.70
C ALA A 168 -7.86 6.60 -5.20
N ALA A 169 -8.80 7.46 -5.62
CA ALA A 169 -9.11 7.69 -7.03
C ALA A 169 -7.98 8.40 -7.80
N LEU A 170 -7.14 9.16 -7.10
CA LEU A 170 -5.97 9.81 -7.70
C LEU A 170 -4.78 8.85 -7.88
N LYS A 171 -4.75 7.74 -7.15
CA LYS A 171 -3.73 6.70 -7.29
C LYS A 171 -4.10 5.80 -8.49
N PRO A 172 -3.27 5.71 -9.54
CA PRO A 172 -3.58 4.86 -10.67
C PRO A 172 -3.54 3.38 -10.23
N ARG A 173 -4.71 2.72 -10.12
CA ARG A 173 -4.78 1.29 -9.75
C ARG A 173 -3.95 0.38 -10.65
N SER A 174 -3.74 0.77 -11.91
CA SER A 174 -2.87 0.05 -12.84
C SER A 174 -1.38 0.04 -12.43
N LEU A 175 -0.97 0.86 -11.46
CA LEU A 175 0.38 0.90 -10.92
C LEU A 175 0.50 0.16 -9.59
N GLU A 176 -0.60 -0.38 -9.04
CA GLU A 176 -0.52 -1.21 -7.85
C GLU A 176 0.15 -2.53 -8.20
N LEU A 177 1.38 -2.69 -7.70
CA LEU A 177 2.09 -3.95 -7.84
C LEU A 177 1.40 -5.00 -6.95
N PRO A 178 1.23 -6.25 -7.42
CA PRO A 178 0.74 -7.33 -6.58
C PRO A 178 1.60 -7.47 -5.33
N ASP A 179 1.09 -8.06 -4.25
CA ASP A 179 1.94 -8.32 -3.09
C ASP A 179 3.07 -9.33 -3.43
N PHE A 180 3.97 -9.58 -2.48
CA PHE A 180 5.07 -10.52 -2.68
C PHE A 180 4.57 -11.95 -2.97
N TRP A 181 3.50 -12.39 -2.31
CA TRP A 181 3.01 -13.75 -2.41
C TRP A 181 2.35 -14.03 -3.76
N GLU A 182 1.54 -13.09 -4.23
CA GLU A 182 0.91 -13.15 -5.54
C GLU A 182 1.97 -13.01 -6.64
N SER A 183 2.91 -12.07 -6.49
CA SER A 183 3.92 -11.87 -7.52
C SER A 183 4.85 -13.08 -7.65
N GLU A 184 5.33 -13.61 -6.52
CA GLU A 184 6.39 -14.61 -6.49
C GLU A 184 5.90 -16.05 -6.42
N PHE A 185 4.69 -16.30 -5.93
CA PHE A 185 4.17 -17.67 -5.80
C PHE A 185 2.83 -17.88 -6.51
N LYS A 186 2.25 -16.84 -7.13
CA LYS A 186 0.88 -16.89 -7.71
C LYS A 186 -0.17 -17.36 -6.70
N VAL A 187 0.14 -17.15 -5.43
CA VAL A 187 -0.73 -17.43 -4.31
C VAL A 187 -1.35 -16.10 -3.93
N LYS A 188 -2.67 -16.01 -4.06
CA LYS A 188 -3.41 -14.92 -3.47
C LYS A 188 -3.75 -15.31 -2.05
N PHE A 189 -3.21 -14.56 -1.10
CA PHE A 189 -3.90 -14.40 0.16
C PHE A 189 -5.03 -13.40 -0.15
N ASP A 190 -6.29 -13.76 0.11
CA ASP A 190 -7.44 -12.87 -0.05
C ASP A 190 -7.40 -11.82 1.08
N SER A 191 -6.35 -11.01 1.04
CA SER A 191 -6.06 -9.89 1.90
C SER A 191 -5.54 -8.79 0.99
N HIS A 192 -6.34 -8.37 -0.01
CA HIS A 192 -6.17 -6.99 -0.48
C HIS A 192 -6.10 -6.18 0.80
N GLU A 193 -4.97 -5.50 1.06
CA GLU A 193 -4.67 -4.83 2.33
C GLU A 193 -5.78 -3.82 2.59
N PHE A 194 -6.88 -4.29 3.18
CA PHE A 194 -7.94 -3.44 3.63
C PHE A 194 -7.30 -2.64 4.74
N SER A 195 -7.24 -1.35 4.51
CA SER A 195 -6.75 -0.40 5.49
C SER A 195 -7.56 -0.57 6.79
N ARG A 196 -6.95 -0.18 7.91
CA ARG A 196 -7.68 -0.05 9.19
C ARG A 196 -8.96 0.80 9.00
N ASP A 197 -8.96 1.71 8.04
CA ASP A 197 -10.12 2.53 7.69
C ASP A 197 -11.23 1.74 6.96
N GLU A 198 -10.88 0.82 6.06
CA GLU A 198 -11.84 -0.10 5.43
C GLU A 198 -12.44 -1.07 6.46
N GLU A 199 -11.62 -1.56 7.39
CA GLU A 199 -12.08 -2.32 8.56
C GLU A 199 -13.12 -1.54 9.35
N ARG A 200 -12.83 -0.28 9.64
CA ARG A 200 -13.72 0.62 10.38
C ARG A 200 -15.08 0.76 9.68
N LEU A 201 -15.05 1.06 8.37
CA LEU A 201 -16.27 1.32 7.59
C LEU A 201 -17.15 0.08 7.43
N SER A 202 -16.53 -1.10 7.28
CA SER A 202 -17.24 -2.37 7.25
C SER A 202 -17.80 -2.73 8.62
N THR A 203 -16.99 -2.63 9.68
CA THR A 203 -17.37 -2.95 11.07
C THR A 203 -18.61 -2.18 11.55
N ILE A 204 -18.74 -0.90 11.19
CA ILE A 204 -19.92 -0.08 11.51
C ILE A 204 -21.22 -0.71 10.97
N LYS A 205 -21.15 -1.38 9.83
CA LYS A 205 -22.31 -1.96 9.11
C LYS A 205 -22.61 -3.41 9.52
N LEU A 206 -21.68 -4.08 10.20
CA LEU A 206 -21.85 -5.47 10.62
C LEU A 206 -23.01 -5.61 11.61
N ARG A 207 -23.76 -6.71 11.46
CA ARG A 207 -24.92 -7.06 12.29
C ARG A 207 -24.74 -8.44 12.91
N ALA A 208 -25.51 -8.75 13.96
CA ALA A 208 -25.42 -10.03 14.65
C ALA A 208 -25.69 -11.22 13.72
N ASP A 209 -26.56 -11.12 12.71
CA ASP A 209 -26.81 -12.20 11.75
C ASP A 209 -25.55 -12.57 10.94
N GLN A 210 -24.73 -11.58 10.58
CA GLN A 210 -23.47 -11.82 9.85
C GLN A 210 -22.43 -12.47 10.77
N ILE A 211 -22.35 -12.04 12.03
CA ILE A 211 -21.46 -12.62 13.04
C ILE A 211 -21.85 -14.08 13.32
N ASN A 212 -23.15 -14.35 13.50
CA ASN A 212 -23.68 -15.70 13.74
C ASN A 212 -23.38 -16.61 12.56
N LYS A 213 -23.64 -16.14 11.34
CA LYS A 213 -23.35 -16.90 10.13
C LYS A 213 -21.86 -17.23 10.03
N HIS A 214 -20.98 -16.24 10.24
CA HIS A 214 -19.54 -16.45 10.19
C HIS A 214 -19.09 -17.46 11.26
N TYR A 215 -19.65 -17.38 12.46
CA TYR A 215 -19.43 -18.39 13.49
C TYR A 215 -19.86 -19.79 13.03
N GLU A 216 -21.11 -19.97 12.60
CA GLU A 216 -21.65 -21.28 12.25
C GLU A 216 -20.87 -21.95 11.12
N GLU A 217 -20.36 -21.13 10.19
CA GLU A 217 -19.52 -21.57 9.09
C GLU A 217 -18.15 -22.08 9.57
N TYR A 218 -17.43 -21.33 10.41
CA TYR A 218 -16.01 -21.61 10.66
C TYR A 218 -15.68 -22.20 12.04
N TYR A 219 -16.55 -22.04 13.03
CA TYR A 219 -16.29 -22.48 14.40
C TYR A 219 -16.89 -23.85 14.67
N HIS A 220 -16.29 -24.87 14.06
CA HIS A 220 -16.63 -26.27 14.28
C HIS A 220 -15.38 -27.10 14.67
N PRO A 221 -15.54 -28.28 15.30
CA PRO A 221 -14.41 -28.99 15.92
C PRO A 221 -13.24 -29.30 14.97
N ALA A 222 -13.53 -29.73 13.73
CA ALA A 222 -12.49 -30.01 12.72
C ALA A 222 -11.69 -28.77 12.26
N ASN A 223 -12.21 -27.56 12.49
CA ASN A 223 -11.56 -26.29 12.16
C ASN A 223 -10.96 -25.61 13.40
N MET A 224 -10.81 -26.35 14.51
CA MET A 224 -10.25 -25.88 15.78
C MET A 224 -9.10 -26.77 16.27
N ARG A 225 -8.09 -26.15 16.90
CA ARG A 225 -7.04 -26.85 17.66
C ARG A 225 -6.90 -26.24 19.05
N PHE A 226 -6.66 -27.08 20.04
CA PHE A 226 -6.47 -26.65 21.41
C PHE A 226 -5.09 -27.06 21.91
N TYR A 227 -4.27 -26.11 22.30
CA TYR A 227 -2.96 -26.32 22.90
C TYR A 227 -3.08 -26.11 24.40
N VAL A 228 -2.55 -27.06 25.17
CA VAL A 228 -2.62 -27.04 26.64
C VAL A 228 -1.22 -27.23 27.18
N ALA A 229 -0.77 -26.29 28.01
CA ALA A 229 0.58 -26.30 28.53
C ALA A 229 0.65 -25.95 30.02
N GLY A 230 1.73 -26.43 30.65
CA GLY A 230 2.01 -26.18 32.06
C GLY A 230 1.75 -27.38 32.94
N ARG A 231 1.46 -27.16 34.23
CA ARG A 231 1.41 -28.25 35.20
C ARG A 231 0.01 -28.85 35.34
N PHE A 232 -0.19 -30.01 34.73
CA PHE A 232 -1.43 -30.77 34.80
C PHE A 232 -1.16 -32.28 34.69
N ASP A 233 -2.19 -33.09 34.98
CA ASP A 233 -2.18 -34.53 34.71
C ASP A 233 -2.76 -34.76 33.29
N PRO A 234 -1.95 -35.23 32.32
CA PRO A 234 -2.39 -35.42 30.94
C PRO A 234 -3.60 -36.36 30.84
N LYS A 235 -3.70 -37.39 31.68
CA LYS A 235 -4.82 -38.34 31.65
C LYS A 235 -6.13 -37.67 32.07
N LYS A 236 -6.07 -36.83 33.10
CA LYS A 236 -7.26 -36.07 33.56
C LYS A 236 -7.72 -35.06 32.54
N VAL A 237 -6.79 -34.27 31.99
CA VAL A 237 -7.11 -33.26 30.97
C VAL A 237 -7.67 -33.93 29.71
N LYS A 238 -7.05 -35.02 29.25
CA LYS A 238 -7.56 -35.82 28.12
C LYS A 238 -8.98 -36.34 28.38
N SER A 239 -9.23 -36.91 29.55
CA SER A 239 -10.56 -37.38 29.96
C SER A 239 -11.59 -36.24 30.00
N LEU A 240 -11.19 -35.01 30.35
CA LEU A 240 -12.08 -33.85 30.31
C LEU A 240 -12.45 -33.49 28.87
N PHE A 241 -11.48 -33.47 27.94
CA PHE A 241 -11.74 -33.23 26.52
C PHE A 241 -12.63 -34.32 25.91
N GLU A 242 -12.40 -35.60 26.24
CA GLU A 242 -13.25 -36.73 25.83
C GLU A 242 -14.71 -36.56 26.29
N ASN A 243 -14.90 -36.00 27.49
CA ASN A 243 -16.23 -35.82 28.07
C ASN A 243 -16.95 -34.53 27.64
N THR A 244 -16.22 -33.58 27.04
CA THR A 244 -16.73 -32.25 26.66
C THR A 244 -16.60 -32.00 25.16
N TRP A 245 -15.43 -31.57 24.70
CA TRP A 245 -15.14 -31.17 23.32
C TRP A 245 -15.31 -32.30 22.30
N ALA A 246 -14.99 -33.55 22.67
CA ALA A 246 -15.17 -34.70 21.77
C ALA A 246 -16.66 -35.03 21.51
N LYS A 247 -17.57 -34.57 22.39
CA LYS A 247 -19.02 -34.74 22.24
C LYS A 247 -19.69 -33.61 21.46
N VAL A 248 -18.96 -32.53 21.16
CA VAL A 248 -19.46 -31.46 20.29
C VAL A 248 -19.72 -32.07 18.91
N PRO A 249 -20.93 -31.91 18.33
CA PRO A 249 -21.23 -32.47 17.03
C PRO A 249 -20.22 -32.02 15.98
N ALA A 250 -19.78 -32.96 15.15
CA ALA A 250 -19.07 -32.61 13.92
C ALA A 250 -19.99 -31.75 13.04
N ASN A 251 -19.41 -30.84 12.27
CA ASN A 251 -20.13 -30.07 11.25
C ASN A 251 -19.59 -30.43 9.87
N PRO A 252 -20.20 -31.42 9.16
CA PRO A 252 -19.78 -31.79 7.81
C PRO A 252 -19.94 -30.67 6.78
N ASN A 253 -20.81 -29.69 7.06
CA ASN A 253 -21.07 -28.54 6.21
C ASN A 253 -20.27 -27.29 6.65
N GLY A 254 -19.41 -27.44 7.66
CA GLY A 254 -18.52 -26.38 8.10
C GLY A 254 -17.55 -25.98 7.00
N LYS A 255 -17.20 -24.69 6.96
CA LYS A 255 -16.20 -24.15 6.06
C LYS A 255 -14.83 -24.24 6.72
N SER A 256 -13.84 -24.56 5.90
CA SER A 256 -12.43 -24.37 6.23
C SER A 256 -11.88 -23.22 5.39
N ILE A 257 -10.83 -22.58 5.88
CA ILE A 257 -10.05 -21.66 5.05
C ILE A 257 -9.65 -22.35 3.74
N PRO A 258 -9.82 -21.71 2.57
CA PRO A 258 -9.40 -22.29 1.30
C PRO A 258 -7.93 -22.69 1.35
N ASP A 259 -7.58 -23.83 0.76
CA ASP A 259 -6.18 -24.19 0.58
C ASP A 259 -5.49 -23.07 -0.21
N ILE A 260 -4.32 -22.65 0.28
CA ILE A 260 -3.43 -21.67 -0.35
C ILE A 260 -3.02 -22.14 -1.76
N GLY A 261 -3.22 -23.43 -2.03
CA GLY A 261 -2.90 -24.07 -3.29
C GLY A 261 -1.40 -24.36 -3.38
N LYS A 262 -1.01 -25.01 -4.47
CA LYS A 262 0.41 -25.23 -4.74
C LYS A 262 1.02 -23.92 -5.24
N PRO A 263 2.11 -23.44 -4.62
CA PRO A 263 2.79 -22.25 -5.13
C PRO A 263 3.26 -22.52 -6.56
N THR A 264 3.23 -21.47 -7.39
CA THR A 264 3.93 -21.43 -8.69
C THR A 264 5.07 -20.42 -8.57
N PRO A 265 6.26 -20.84 -8.12
CA PRO A 265 7.35 -19.94 -7.83
C PRO A 265 7.87 -19.25 -9.10
N SER A 266 8.00 -17.94 -9.03
CA SER A 266 8.72 -17.13 -10.01
C SER A 266 10.19 -17.53 -10.01
N LYS A 267 10.72 -17.89 -11.18
CA LYS A 267 12.15 -18.23 -11.38
C LYS A 267 13.01 -17.00 -11.70
N HIS A 268 12.61 -15.85 -11.20
CA HIS A 268 13.37 -14.60 -11.29
C HIS A 268 13.58 -13.99 -9.91
N PRO A 269 14.68 -13.27 -9.67
CA PRO A 269 14.87 -12.52 -8.43
C PRO A 269 13.67 -11.61 -8.11
N TYR A 270 13.25 -11.58 -6.85
CA TYR A 270 12.32 -10.56 -6.37
C TYR A 270 13.13 -9.32 -5.99
N ILE A 271 13.00 -8.25 -6.77
CA ILE A 271 13.70 -6.99 -6.51
C ILE A 271 12.69 -5.86 -6.55
N ARG A 272 12.45 -5.22 -5.41
CA ARG A 272 11.63 -4.00 -5.31
C ARG A 272 12.39 -2.89 -4.60
N THR A 273 12.07 -1.68 -5.00
CA THR A 273 12.62 -0.47 -4.40
C THR A 273 11.48 0.52 -4.26
N ARG A 274 11.31 1.09 -3.06
CA ARG A 274 10.41 2.21 -2.80
C ARG A 274 11.20 3.43 -2.38
N VAL A 275 10.82 4.60 -2.84
CA VAL A 275 11.41 5.84 -2.34
C VAL A 275 10.74 6.19 -1.02
N THR A 276 11.53 6.45 0.03
CA THR A 276 11.03 6.90 1.34
C THR A 276 11.61 8.26 1.71
N GLN A 277 10.89 9.01 2.53
CA GLN A 277 11.42 10.23 3.16
C GLN A 277 12.15 9.94 4.48
N ASP A 278 11.91 8.79 5.10
CA ASP A 278 12.54 8.38 6.35
C ASP A 278 13.98 7.87 6.13
N ASN A 279 14.59 7.32 7.18
CA ASN A 279 15.83 6.58 7.03
C ASN A 279 15.60 5.40 6.06
N PRO A 280 16.43 5.25 5.01
CA PRO A 280 16.31 4.14 4.09
C PRO A 280 16.52 2.85 4.83
N SER A 281 15.87 1.80 4.33
CA SER A 281 16.02 0.46 4.87
C SER A 281 16.37 -0.52 3.77
N ILE A 282 17.18 -1.50 4.15
CA ILE A 282 17.63 -2.58 3.28
C ILE A 282 17.00 -3.85 3.82
N THR A 283 16.18 -4.50 2.98
CA THR A 283 15.74 -5.88 3.19
C THR A 283 16.34 -6.75 2.11
N TYR A 284 17.10 -7.76 2.50
CA TYR A 284 17.84 -8.61 1.57
C TYR A 284 17.92 -10.05 2.08
N GLY A 285 17.86 -11.00 1.17
CA GLY A 285 17.99 -12.41 1.50
C GLY A 285 17.54 -13.29 0.34
N THR A 286 16.72 -14.29 0.63
CA THR A 286 16.25 -15.26 -0.35
C THR A 286 14.77 -15.59 -0.15
N LYS A 287 14.11 -15.93 -1.25
CA LYS A 287 12.80 -16.59 -1.30
C LYS A 287 13.01 -18.06 -1.64
N PHE A 288 12.17 -18.92 -1.11
CA PHE A 288 12.32 -20.37 -1.28
C PHE A 288 10.96 -21.03 -1.45
N TRP A 289 11.01 -22.26 -1.93
CA TRP A 289 9.90 -23.17 -2.11
C TRP A 289 10.43 -24.60 -2.04
N ASP A 290 9.50 -25.54 -1.84
CA ASP A 290 9.78 -26.96 -1.68
C ASP A 290 10.80 -27.24 -0.56
N LEU A 291 10.72 -26.52 0.55
CA LEU A 291 11.59 -26.75 1.71
C LEU A 291 11.40 -28.16 2.28
N THR A 292 12.51 -28.80 2.62
CA THR A 292 12.53 -29.93 3.54
C THR A 292 12.63 -29.44 4.99
N ARG A 293 12.36 -30.32 5.95
CA ARG A 293 12.51 -30.04 7.39
C ARG A 293 13.89 -29.47 7.73
N VAL A 294 14.94 -30.03 7.12
CA VAL A 294 16.33 -29.58 7.30
C VAL A 294 16.57 -28.20 6.68
N ASP A 295 15.97 -27.91 5.53
CA ASP A 295 16.18 -26.62 4.86
C ASP A 295 15.60 -25.45 5.67
N GLU A 296 14.46 -25.65 6.34
CA GLU A 296 13.86 -24.67 7.25
C GLU A 296 14.78 -24.35 8.43
N GLU A 297 15.37 -25.37 9.05
CA GLU A 297 16.30 -25.21 10.17
C GLU A 297 17.61 -24.51 9.74
N VAL A 298 18.15 -24.88 8.58
CA VAL A 298 19.33 -24.21 7.99
C VAL A 298 19.02 -22.74 7.71
N MET A 299 17.85 -22.43 7.16
CA MET A 299 17.43 -21.07 6.88
C MET A 299 17.29 -20.23 8.15
N GLU A 300 16.60 -20.76 9.16
CA GLU A 300 16.41 -20.06 10.42
C GLU A 300 17.74 -19.83 11.13
N SER A 301 18.59 -20.86 11.25
CA SER A 301 19.93 -20.73 11.82
C SER A 301 20.76 -19.67 11.08
N TYR A 302 20.83 -19.74 9.74
CA TYR A 302 21.66 -18.83 8.96
C TYR A 302 21.19 -17.39 9.03
N THR A 303 19.89 -17.12 8.92
CA THR A 303 19.36 -15.74 9.01
C THR A 303 19.66 -15.11 10.37
N ASN A 304 19.54 -15.88 11.47
CA ASN A 304 19.92 -15.43 12.80
C ASN A 304 21.42 -15.13 12.90
N TYR A 305 22.26 -16.04 12.43
CA TYR A 305 23.71 -15.88 12.41
C TYR A 305 24.16 -14.68 11.55
N LEU A 306 23.59 -14.54 10.36
CA LEU A 306 23.86 -13.43 9.45
C LEU A 306 23.48 -12.09 10.08
N SER A 307 22.32 -12.03 10.75
CA SER A 307 21.90 -10.85 11.48
C SER A 307 22.90 -10.46 12.56
N HIS A 308 23.34 -11.42 13.38
CA HIS A 308 24.33 -11.18 14.43
C HIS A 308 25.69 -10.74 13.85
N SER A 309 26.12 -11.34 12.74
CA SER A 309 27.35 -10.98 12.03
C SER A 309 27.27 -9.55 11.47
N LEU A 310 26.15 -9.19 10.84
CA LEU A 310 25.92 -7.84 10.33
C LEU A 310 25.77 -6.81 11.45
N MET A 311 25.24 -7.17 12.63
CA MET A 311 25.25 -6.28 13.79
C MET A 311 26.69 -5.97 14.24
N LYS A 312 27.57 -6.97 14.30
CA LYS A 312 28.99 -6.74 14.64
C LYS A 312 29.64 -5.76 13.65
N GLU A 313 29.40 -5.93 12.35
CA GLU A 313 29.99 -5.07 11.32
C GLU A 313 29.32 -3.68 11.22
N LEU A 314 28.01 -3.62 11.01
CA LEU A 314 27.29 -2.38 10.71
C LEU A 314 26.99 -1.55 11.96
N ARG A 315 26.62 -2.19 13.08
CA ARG A 315 26.30 -1.47 14.34
C ARG A 315 27.56 -1.25 15.16
N ASN A 316 28.27 -2.31 15.55
CA ASN A 316 29.32 -2.20 16.58
C ASN A 316 30.60 -1.57 16.04
N LYS A 317 31.04 -1.94 14.83
CA LYS A 317 32.26 -1.37 14.22
C LYS A 317 31.99 -0.03 13.52
N LYS A 318 30.89 0.06 12.75
CA LYS A 318 30.62 1.24 11.90
C LYS A 318 29.61 2.24 12.47
N GLY A 319 28.72 1.86 13.39
CA GLY A 319 27.67 2.75 13.91
C GLY A 319 26.63 3.19 12.86
N GLN A 320 26.43 2.41 11.79
CA GLN A 320 25.63 2.78 10.61
C GLN A 320 24.21 2.21 10.62
N THR A 321 23.89 1.33 11.57
CA THR A 321 22.52 0.85 11.85
C THR A 321 22.32 0.73 13.36
N TYR A 322 21.08 0.86 13.82
CA TYR A 322 20.72 0.54 15.19
C TYR A 322 20.57 -0.97 15.40
N THR A 323 19.90 -1.67 14.48
CA THR A 323 19.72 -3.12 14.59
C THR A 323 19.69 -3.76 13.21
N VAL A 324 20.06 -5.03 13.16
CA VAL A 324 19.74 -5.89 12.02
C VAL A 324 18.77 -6.93 12.55
N SER A 325 17.63 -7.05 11.89
CA SER A 325 16.57 -7.95 12.30
C SER A 325 16.48 -9.10 11.30
N PRO A 326 16.59 -10.36 11.74
CA PRO A 326 16.28 -11.50 10.89
C PRO A 326 14.76 -11.64 10.74
N SER A 327 14.30 -12.15 9.61
CA SER A 327 12.90 -12.51 9.40
C SER A 327 12.82 -13.72 8.48
N THR A 328 12.20 -14.79 8.98
CA THR A 328 11.94 -16.01 8.22
C THR A 328 10.43 -16.24 8.25
N SER A 329 9.86 -16.49 7.09
CA SER A 329 8.46 -16.88 6.96
C SER A 329 8.40 -18.15 6.12
N VAL A 330 7.84 -19.21 6.71
CA VAL A 330 7.58 -20.46 6.01
C VAL A 330 6.09 -20.75 6.10
N GLN A 331 5.47 -20.91 4.95
CA GLN A 331 4.07 -21.30 4.81
C GLN A 331 4.00 -22.39 3.75
N ASN A 332 3.46 -23.56 4.08
CA ASN A 332 3.32 -24.69 3.14
C ASN A 332 4.61 -24.97 2.35
N LYS A 333 5.77 -24.95 3.05
CA LYS A 333 7.13 -25.19 2.51
C LYS A 333 7.67 -24.15 1.53
N PHE A 334 7.05 -22.96 1.43
CA PHE A 334 7.57 -21.83 0.68
C PHE A 334 7.56 -20.55 1.50
N GLY A 335 8.29 -19.52 1.04
CA GLY A 335 8.39 -18.24 1.73
C GLY A 335 9.74 -17.56 1.55
N TYR A 336 10.25 -16.97 2.62
CA TYR A 336 11.49 -16.17 2.57
C TYR A 336 12.32 -16.25 3.86
N GLY A 337 13.60 -15.94 3.72
CA GLY A 337 14.56 -15.76 4.80
C GLY A 337 15.40 -14.53 4.52
N LEU A 338 15.22 -13.51 5.36
CA LEU A 338 15.64 -12.14 5.10
C LEU A 338 16.37 -11.55 6.31
N ILE A 339 17.21 -10.56 6.05
CA ILE A 339 17.64 -9.58 7.05
C ILE A 339 17.10 -8.21 6.66
N SER A 340 16.74 -7.41 7.66
CA SER A 340 16.24 -6.05 7.48
C SER A 340 16.92 -5.09 8.44
N PHE A 341 17.32 -3.92 7.96
CA PHE A 341 17.85 -2.84 8.80
C PHE A 341 17.67 -1.46 8.18
N GLN A 342 17.62 -0.44 9.02
CA GLN A 342 17.67 0.95 8.61
C GLN A 342 19.11 1.47 8.60
N THR A 343 19.40 2.40 7.70
CA THR A 343 20.71 3.04 7.58
C THR A 343 20.54 4.52 7.26
N ARG A 344 21.57 5.34 7.48
CA ARG A 344 21.58 6.73 6.99
C ARG A 344 21.67 6.78 5.46
N HIS A 345 21.18 7.87 4.89
CA HIS A 345 21.12 8.12 3.44
C HIS A 345 22.51 7.97 2.80
N GLU A 346 23.54 8.55 3.40
CA GLU A 346 24.92 8.52 2.88
C GLU A 346 25.55 7.12 2.84
N ASN A 347 25.13 6.22 3.73
CA ASN A 347 25.73 4.89 3.89
C ASN A 347 24.98 3.78 3.13
N PHE A 348 23.81 4.09 2.56
CA PHE A 348 22.92 3.09 1.96
C PHE A 348 23.61 2.20 0.92
N ARG A 349 24.30 2.82 -0.04
CA ARG A 349 24.94 2.07 -1.15
C ARG A 349 26.07 1.17 -0.67
N GLU A 350 26.91 1.68 0.24
CA GLU A 350 28.02 0.90 0.80
C GLU A 350 27.49 -0.28 1.61
N ASN A 351 26.48 -0.06 2.44
CA ASN A 351 25.89 -1.09 3.28
C ASN A 351 25.18 -2.17 2.47
N LEU A 352 24.44 -1.79 1.41
CA LEU A 352 23.83 -2.75 0.50
C LEU A 352 24.89 -3.61 -0.21
N LYS A 353 25.99 -3.00 -0.64
CA LYS A 353 27.11 -3.73 -1.26
C LYS A 353 27.77 -4.70 -0.29
N LEU A 354 28.00 -4.27 0.95
CA LEU A 354 28.56 -5.09 2.02
C LEU A 354 27.70 -6.33 2.26
N VAL A 355 26.40 -6.15 2.48
CA VAL A 355 25.45 -7.25 2.71
C VAL A 355 25.45 -8.24 1.55
N LYS A 356 25.35 -7.74 0.31
CA LYS A 356 25.40 -8.56 -0.89
C LYS A 356 26.68 -9.39 -0.97
N SER A 357 27.83 -8.76 -0.73
CA SER A 357 29.13 -9.44 -0.78
C SER A 357 29.30 -10.50 0.32
N LEU A 358 28.82 -10.22 1.53
CA LEU A 358 28.91 -11.16 2.65
C LEU A 358 28.08 -12.41 2.39
N ILE A 359 26.83 -12.23 1.96
CA ILE A 359 25.93 -13.35 1.63
C ILE A 359 26.49 -14.14 0.46
N GLN A 360 26.96 -13.48 -0.59
CA GLN A 360 27.58 -14.15 -1.75
C GLN A 360 28.76 -15.04 -1.33
N ARG A 361 29.66 -14.52 -0.48
CA ARG A 361 30.79 -15.28 0.04
C ARG A 361 30.33 -16.50 0.85
N GLN A 362 29.41 -16.29 1.78
CA GLN A 362 28.92 -17.30 2.73
C GLN A 362 28.09 -18.40 2.07
N THR A 363 27.43 -18.11 0.95
CA THR A 363 26.48 -19.04 0.32
C THR A 363 27.01 -19.67 -0.95
N HIS A 364 27.97 -19.05 -1.64
CA HIS A 364 28.46 -19.53 -2.93
C HIS A 364 29.99 -19.63 -3.01
N ASP A 365 30.71 -18.55 -2.69
CA ASP A 365 32.13 -18.47 -3.06
C ASP A 365 33.01 -19.38 -2.19
N THR A 366 32.86 -19.29 -0.87
CA THR A 366 33.64 -20.10 0.09
C THR A 366 32.79 -20.98 0.99
N GLY A 367 31.49 -20.70 1.11
CA GLY A 367 30.68 -21.25 2.20
C GLY A 367 30.99 -20.58 3.54
N LEU A 368 30.32 -21.02 4.60
CA LEU A 368 30.74 -20.72 5.98
C LEU A 368 32.06 -21.46 6.27
N THR A 369 32.94 -20.79 7.01
CA THR A 369 34.10 -21.47 7.62
C THR A 369 33.63 -22.35 8.80
N GLU A 370 34.51 -23.23 9.28
CA GLU A 370 34.22 -24.07 10.45
C GLU A 370 33.84 -23.25 11.68
N GLN A 371 34.54 -22.15 11.95
CA GLN A 371 34.20 -21.27 13.07
C GLN A 371 32.85 -20.58 12.86
N GLU A 372 32.54 -20.12 11.65
CA GLU A 372 31.26 -19.48 11.36
C GLU A 372 30.08 -20.46 11.53
N PHE A 373 30.28 -21.71 11.15
CA PHE A 373 29.29 -22.77 11.34
C PHE A 373 29.11 -23.12 12.81
N ILE A 374 30.20 -23.23 13.58
CA ILE A 374 30.13 -23.42 15.03
C ILE A 374 29.37 -22.25 15.67
N ASP A 375 29.70 -21.01 15.30
CA ASP A 375 29.00 -19.81 15.80
C ASP A 375 27.50 -19.83 15.44
N ALA A 376 27.15 -20.23 14.21
CA ALA A 376 25.76 -20.34 13.77
C ALA A 376 25.01 -21.41 14.56
N LYS A 377 25.63 -22.58 14.74
CA LYS A 377 25.08 -23.72 15.48
C LYS A 377 24.88 -23.39 16.95
N ASP A 378 25.88 -22.81 17.59
CA ASP A 378 25.81 -22.36 18.97
C ASP A 378 24.71 -21.31 19.16
N LEU A 379 24.64 -20.30 18.29
CA LEU A 379 23.64 -19.25 18.39
C LEU A 379 22.21 -19.80 18.24
N TYR A 380 22.03 -20.79 17.37
CA TYR A 380 20.74 -21.41 17.14
C TYR A 380 20.33 -22.35 18.28
N LEU A 381 21.23 -23.27 18.68
CA LEU A 381 20.95 -24.27 19.71
C LEU A 381 20.76 -23.65 21.10
N LYS A 382 21.52 -22.61 21.45
CA LYS A 382 21.38 -21.92 22.76
C LYS A 382 19.99 -21.34 23.01
N LYS A 383 19.19 -21.08 21.95
CA LYS A 383 17.79 -20.68 22.11
C LYS A 383 16.95 -21.77 22.77
N PHE A 384 17.29 -23.04 22.51
CA PHE A 384 16.65 -24.20 23.10
C PHE A 384 17.20 -24.48 24.50
N ASP A 385 18.47 -24.18 24.79
CA ASP A 385 19.02 -24.27 26.16
C ASP A 385 18.36 -23.25 27.12
N LEU A 386 17.94 -22.10 26.59
CA LEU A 386 17.22 -21.06 27.35
C LEU A 386 15.70 -21.32 27.42
N THR A 387 15.22 -22.42 26.83
CA THR A 387 13.81 -22.79 26.87
C THR A 387 13.53 -23.40 28.24
N ASP A 388 12.77 -22.68 29.06
CA ASP A 388 12.34 -23.14 30.37
C ASP A 388 11.02 -23.90 30.28
N GLY A 389 10.71 -24.72 31.29
CA GLY A 389 9.44 -25.41 31.36
C GLY A 389 8.26 -24.51 31.76
N ASN A 390 8.31 -23.20 31.56
CA ASN A 390 7.17 -22.33 31.85
C ASN A 390 6.02 -22.58 30.86
N SER A 391 4.79 -22.23 31.23
CA SER A 391 3.63 -22.60 30.44
C SER A 391 3.55 -21.89 29.08
N ASP A 392 4.03 -20.66 28.95
CA ASP A 392 4.05 -19.92 27.69
C ASP A 392 5.08 -20.50 26.71
N THR A 393 6.26 -20.83 27.20
CA THR A 393 7.31 -21.53 26.45
C THR A 393 6.79 -22.88 25.97
N MET A 394 6.10 -23.63 26.82
CA MET A 394 5.50 -24.92 26.46
C MET A 394 4.34 -24.78 25.46
N LEU A 395 3.53 -23.70 25.49
CA LEU A 395 2.54 -23.41 24.45
C LEU A 395 3.21 -23.18 23.08
N ARG A 396 4.32 -22.44 23.05
CA ARG A 396 5.10 -22.24 21.82
C ARG A 396 5.63 -23.57 21.28
N ILE A 397 6.15 -24.43 22.15
CA ILE A 397 6.59 -25.77 21.79
C ILE A 397 5.45 -26.61 21.21
N ALA A 398 4.28 -26.61 21.86
CA ALA A 398 3.11 -27.35 21.40
C ALA A 398 2.68 -26.91 19.99
N ASN A 399 2.66 -25.60 19.74
CA ASN A 399 2.38 -25.00 18.44
C ASN A 399 3.39 -25.45 17.37
N LEU A 400 4.69 -25.34 17.67
CA LEU A 400 5.76 -25.77 16.75
C LEU A 400 5.67 -27.27 16.44
N TYR A 401 5.42 -28.09 17.46
CA TYR A 401 5.27 -29.53 17.32
C TYR A 401 4.13 -29.90 16.36
N TYR A 402 2.96 -29.25 16.51
CA TYR A 402 1.84 -29.45 15.60
C TYR A 402 2.16 -29.00 14.18
N TYR A 403 2.78 -27.83 14.02
CA TYR A 403 3.18 -27.30 12.73
C TYR A 403 4.13 -28.28 11.99
N PHE A 404 5.18 -28.77 12.64
CA PHE A 404 6.11 -29.71 12.02
C PHE A 404 5.45 -31.04 11.67
N PHE A 405 4.58 -31.57 12.53
CA PHE A 405 3.81 -32.76 12.20
C PHE A 405 2.85 -32.53 11.02
N LYS A 406 2.19 -31.38 10.95
CA LYS A 406 1.27 -31.01 9.87
C LYS A 406 2.02 -30.95 8.53
N GLU A 407 3.11 -30.19 8.47
CA GLU A 407 3.86 -29.89 7.24
C GLU A 407 4.80 -31.01 6.80
N TYR A 408 5.54 -31.60 7.74
CA TYR A 408 6.64 -32.53 7.44
C TYR A 408 6.39 -33.97 7.85
N LYS A 409 5.36 -34.25 8.66
CA LYS A 409 5.15 -35.56 9.31
C LYS A 409 6.37 -36.00 10.14
N ASP A 410 7.12 -35.02 10.64
CA ASP A 410 8.32 -35.21 11.44
C ASP A 410 8.06 -34.61 12.82
N MET A 411 8.29 -35.40 13.86
CA MET A 411 8.10 -35.01 15.26
C MET A 411 9.43 -34.69 15.96
N ARG A 412 10.56 -34.82 15.27
CA ARG A 412 11.86 -34.44 15.81
C ARG A 412 11.91 -32.94 16.08
N THR A 413 12.54 -32.58 17.18
CA THR A 413 12.72 -31.20 17.59
C THR A 413 13.65 -30.45 16.63
N PRO A 414 13.54 -29.11 16.54
CA PRO A 414 14.52 -28.29 15.84
C PRO A 414 15.97 -28.61 16.24
N ALA A 415 16.22 -28.78 17.55
CA ALA A 415 17.53 -29.10 18.08
C ALA A 415 18.05 -30.46 17.61
N GLU A 416 17.22 -31.52 17.65
CA GLU A 416 17.59 -32.85 17.16
C GLU A 416 17.92 -32.84 15.67
N VAL A 417 17.05 -32.22 14.85
CA VAL A 417 17.29 -32.09 13.41
C VAL A 417 18.59 -31.34 13.13
N PHE A 418 18.86 -30.26 13.87
CA PHE A 418 20.02 -29.41 13.64
C PHE A 418 21.33 -30.00 14.18
N GLN A 419 21.28 -30.79 15.25
CA GLN A 419 22.46 -31.44 15.82
C GLN A 419 23.10 -32.43 14.84
N GLU A 420 22.29 -33.11 14.02
CA GLU A 420 22.72 -34.07 13.00
C GLU A 420 23.37 -33.41 11.76
N ILE A 421 23.25 -32.09 11.59
CA ILE A 421 23.78 -31.39 10.41
C ILE A 421 25.28 -31.12 10.59
N ASP A 422 26.08 -31.50 9.58
CA ASP A 422 27.50 -31.16 9.46
C ASP A 422 27.74 -29.92 8.58
N LEU A 423 28.95 -29.35 8.64
CA LEU A 423 29.32 -28.14 7.89
C LEU A 423 29.12 -28.31 6.38
N LYS A 424 29.44 -29.49 5.84
CA LYS A 424 29.35 -29.76 4.41
C LYS A 424 27.90 -29.70 3.95
N THR A 425 27.02 -30.43 4.62
CA THR A 425 25.59 -30.46 4.36
C THR A 425 24.99 -29.06 4.53
N TYR A 426 25.38 -28.34 5.58
CA TYR A 426 24.92 -26.97 5.83
C TYR A 426 25.24 -26.02 4.67
N ASN A 427 26.49 -26.02 4.19
CA ASN A 427 26.91 -25.19 3.06
C ASN A 427 26.24 -25.60 1.74
N GLU A 428 26.05 -26.91 1.50
CA GLU A 428 25.31 -27.41 0.33
C GLU A 428 23.85 -26.94 0.33
N LYS A 429 23.17 -27.01 1.49
CA LYS A 429 21.80 -26.50 1.64
C LYS A 429 21.74 -24.98 1.44
N LEU A 430 22.65 -24.22 2.05
CA LEU A 430 22.71 -22.77 1.88
C LEU A 430 22.89 -22.34 0.42
N LYS A 431 23.80 -23.00 -0.30
CA LYS A 431 24.03 -22.72 -1.72
C LYS A 431 22.75 -22.90 -2.55
N ASN A 432 21.99 -23.96 -2.28
CA ASN A 432 20.72 -24.21 -2.96
C ASN A 432 19.64 -23.20 -2.55
N LEU A 433 19.59 -22.83 -1.28
CA LEU A 433 18.60 -21.88 -0.75
C LEU A 433 18.82 -20.45 -1.25
N PHE A 434 20.05 -20.06 -1.56
CA PHE A 434 20.42 -18.71 -2.04
C PHE A 434 20.68 -18.64 -3.55
N GLY A 435 20.18 -19.60 -4.34
CA GLY A 435 20.34 -19.62 -5.79
C GLY A 435 19.98 -18.30 -6.50
N PRO A 436 20.54 -18.00 -7.68
CA PRO A 436 20.40 -16.71 -8.34
C PRO A 436 18.94 -16.29 -8.58
N GLU A 437 18.06 -17.24 -8.92
CA GLU A 437 16.63 -17.05 -9.13
C GLU A 437 15.83 -16.85 -7.82
N ARG A 438 16.41 -17.24 -6.69
CA ARG A 438 15.81 -17.19 -5.35
C ARG A 438 16.09 -15.88 -4.63
N ARG A 439 16.91 -14.99 -5.19
CA ARG A 439 17.27 -13.73 -4.54
C ARG A 439 16.04 -12.88 -4.21
N TYR A 440 16.02 -12.34 -2.99
CA TYR A 440 15.04 -11.37 -2.52
C TYR A 440 15.75 -10.07 -2.16
N SER A 441 15.23 -8.94 -2.66
CA SER A 441 15.61 -7.61 -2.21
C SER A 441 14.41 -6.68 -2.24
N TYR A 442 14.15 -6.03 -1.11
CA TYR A 442 13.15 -4.98 -1.01
C TYR A 442 13.78 -3.82 -0.26
N ASN A 443 13.96 -2.67 -0.91
CA ASN A 443 14.68 -1.56 -0.28
C ASN A 443 13.83 -0.30 -0.26
N TYR A 444 13.88 0.42 0.85
CA TYR A 444 13.46 1.81 0.88
C TYR A 444 14.69 2.68 0.63
N VAL A 445 14.70 3.44 -0.47
CA VAL A 445 15.83 4.26 -0.90
C VAL A 445 15.56 5.74 -0.62
N PRO A 446 16.62 6.53 -0.37
CA PRO A 446 16.46 7.97 -0.24
C PRO A 446 16.03 8.61 -1.57
N PRO A 447 15.33 9.76 -1.54
CA PRO A 447 14.94 10.46 -2.75
C PRO A 447 16.18 11.06 -3.43
N TYR A 448 16.25 10.97 -4.76
CA TYR A 448 17.40 11.48 -5.51
C TYR A 448 17.43 13.01 -5.63
N PHE A 449 16.27 13.69 -5.63
CA PHE A 449 16.19 15.12 -5.91
C PHE A 449 15.35 15.93 -4.91
N PHE A 450 14.05 15.65 -4.77
CA PHE A 450 13.14 16.44 -3.92
C PHE A 450 12.18 15.54 -3.13
N ARG A 451 11.66 16.04 -1.99
CA ARG A 451 10.56 15.41 -1.25
C ARG A 451 9.32 15.36 -2.16
N TYR A 452 8.51 14.31 -2.08
CA TYR A 452 7.27 14.19 -2.87
C TYR A 452 6.36 15.41 -2.69
N GLU A 453 6.20 15.88 -1.46
CA GLU A 453 5.47 17.12 -1.14
C GLU A 453 6.11 18.35 -1.79
N ASN A 454 7.45 18.43 -1.82
CA ASN A 454 8.16 19.53 -2.48
C ASN A 454 7.99 19.46 -4.01
N MET A 455 7.86 18.27 -4.59
CA MET A 455 7.59 18.09 -6.02
C MET A 455 6.16 18.46 -6.36
N ILE A 456 5.18 18.05 -5.56
CA ILE A 456 3.79 18.50 -5.69
C ILE A 456 3.71 20.00 -5.50
N MET A 457 4.35 20.56 -4.46
CA MET A 457 4.37 21.99 -4.22
C MET A 457 5.09 22.74 -5.34
N MET A 458 6.17 22.19 -5.91
CA MET A 458 6.83 22.77 -7.08
C MET A 458 5.95 22.67 -8.32
N ALA A 459 5.23 21.56 -8.54
CA ALA A 459 4.28 21.41 -9.64
C ALA A 459 3.09 22.37 -9.48
N ILE A 460 2.55 22.52 -8.27
CA ILE A 460 1.51 23.49 -7.93
C ILE A 460 2.05 24.91 -8.07
N MET A 461 3.27 25.20 -7.61
CA MET A 461 3.90 26.51 -7.74
C MET A 461 4.18 26.84 -9.20
N VAL A 462 4.65 25.90 -10.01
CA VAL A 462 4.82 26.05 -11.46
C VAL A 462 3.45 26.24 -12.11
N PHE A 463 2.44 25.48 -11.72
CA PHE A 463 1.07 25.64 -12.20
C PHE A 463 0.49 27.03 -11.86
N VAL A 464 0.61 27.48 -10.62
CA VAL A 464 0.18 28.80 -10.14
C VAL A 464 1.02 29.90 -10.77
N MET A 465 2.32 29.70 -10.94
CA MET A 465 3.22 30.65 -11.61
C MET A 465 2.86 30.75 -13.09
N LEU A 466 2.51 29.65 -13.77
CA LEU A 466 2.03 29.66 -15.15
C LEU A 466 0.69 30.41 -15.26
N LEU A 467 -0.24 30.20 -14.32
CA LEU A 467 -1.49 30.98 -14.22
C LEU A 467 -1.24 32.48 -13.91
N GLY A 468 -0.24 32.78 -13.08
CA GLY A 468 0.12 34.13 -12.66
C GLY A 468 0.88 34.91 -13.75
N VAL A 469 1.81 34.26 -14.44
CA VAL A 469 2.54 34.75 -15.62
C VAL A 469 1.55 35.05 -16.74
N GLN A 470 0.57 34.19 -16.98
CA GLN A 470 -0.55 34.48 -17.87
C GLN A 470 -1.27 35.79 -17.50
N LYS A 471 -1.49 36.06 -16.21
CA LYS A 471 -2.21 37.26 -15.77
C LYS A 471 -1.36 38.53 -15.84
N LYS A 472 -0.05 38.47 -15.56
CA LYS A 472 0.85 39.65 -15.47
C LYS A 472 1.53 40.03 -16.79
N LEU A 473 1.97 39.08 -17.60
CA LEU A 473 2.71 39.37 -18.85
C LEU A 473 1.78 39.67 -20.03
N LEU A 474 0.51 39.24 -19.97
CA LEU A 474 -0.40 39.29 -21.11
C LEU A 474 -1.54 40.30 -20.97
N LEU A 475 -1.82 40.79 -19.76
CA LEU A 475 -2.87 41.79 -19.51
C LEU A 475 -2.25 43.14 -19.15
N LYS A 476 -2.07 44.03 -20.13
CA LYS A 476 -1.85 45.46 -19.87
C LYS A 476 -3.20 46.17 -19.66
N PRO A 477 -3.34 47.06 -18.67
CA PRO A 477 -4.52 47.92 -18.55
C PRO A 477 -4.59 48.85 -19.78
N PHE A 478 -5.78 48.93 -20.39
CA PHE A 478 -6.04 49.78 -21.55
C PHE A 478 -6.50 51.17 -21.09
N ALA A 479 -6.09 52.23 -21.78
CA ALA A 479 -6.58 53.59 -21.50
C ALA A 479 -8.02 53.74 -22.03
N HIS A 480 -8.98 53.99 -21.14
CA HIS A 480 -10.43 53.92 -21.42
C HIS A 480 -11.02 55.14 -22.15
N GLY A 481 -10.20 56.08 -22.63
CA GLY A 481 -10.67 57.41 -23.06
C GLY A 481 -11.45 57.48 -24.39
N HIS A 482 -11.39 56.46 -25.26
CA HIS A 482 -11.89 56.55 -26.65
C HIS A 482 -12.66 55.31 -27.16
N VAL A 483 -13.17 54.48 -26.25
CA VAL A 483 -13.91 53.26 -26.61
C VAL A 483 -15.36 53.63 -26.94
N ARG A 484 -15.78 53.43 -28.19
CA ARG A 484 -17.17 53.71 -28.66
C ARG A 484 -18.11 52.52 -28.46
N TRP A 485 -17.55 51.31 -28.41
CA TRP A 485 -18.32 50.07 -28.35
C TRP A 485 -17.46 48.98 -27.69
N MET A 486 -18.04 48.15 -26.83
CA MET A 486 -17.33 47.05 -26.16
C MET A 486 -18.26 45.89 -25.81
N ARG A 487 -17.91 44.67 -26.24
CA ARG A 487 -18.64 43.45 -25.89
C ARG A 487 -17.69 42.29 -25.58
N ASN A 488 -18.13 41.42 -24.68
CA ASN A 488 -17.41 40.17 -24.37
C ASN A 488 -17.77 39.10 -25.41
N ILE A 489 -16.76 38.37 -25.87
CA ILE A 489 -16.94 37.19 -26.73
C ILE A 489 -17.09 35.98 -25.80
N ARG A 490 -18.20 35.27 -25.92
CA ARG A 490 -18.53 34.06 -25.15
C ARG A 490 -18.22 32.83 -25.99
N TYR A 491 -17.46 31.93 -25.40
CA TYR A 491 -17.16 30.62 -25.95
C TYR A 491 -18.09 29.57 -25.31
N LEU A 492 -18.11 28.33 -25.83
CA LEU A 492 -18.55 27.13 -25.08
C LEU A 492 -17.80 27.05 -23.72
N PRO A 493 -17.99 26.06 -22.82
CA PRO A 493 -17.18 25.94 -21.62
C PRO A 493 -15.73 25.49 -21.96
N PHE A 494 -15.05 26.22 -22.85
CA PHE A 494 -13.64 26.16 -23.16
C PHE A 494 -12.77 26.30 -21.92
N LYS A 495 -13.24 27.03 -20.91
CA LYS A 495 -12.58 27.06 -19.61
C LYS A 495 -12.63 25.69 -18.91
N ALA A 496 -13.69 24.91 -19.10
CA ALA A 496 -13.76 23.54 -18.63
C ALA A 496 -12.88 22.59 -19.47
N VAL A 497 -12.73 22.84 -20.78
CA VAL A 497 -11.78 22.09 -21.63
C VAL A 497 -10.33 22.40 -21.24
N GLU A 498 -10.00 23.66 -20.98
CA GLU A 498 -8.70 24.11 -20.46
C GLU A 498 -8.40 23.46 -19.10
N ILE A 499 -9.35 23.52 -18.15
CA ILE A 499 -9.25 22.85 -16.85
C ILE A 499 -9.10 21.33 -17.01
N ALA A 500 -9.87 20.69 -17.90
CA ALA A 500 -9.80 19.25 -18.13
C ALA A 500 -8.45 18.84 -18.74
N LEU A 501 -7.94 19.57 -19.74
CA LEU A 501 -6.63 19.31 -20.33
C LEU A 501 -5.51 19.51 -19.33
N THR A 502 -5.57 20.58 -18.52
CA THR A 502 -4.64 20.78 -17.41
C THR A 502 -4.71 19.64 -16.40
N ALA A 503 -5.92 19.21 -15.99
CA ALA A 503 -6.08 18.10 -15.06
C ALA A 503 -5.54 16.78 -15.63
N VAL A 504 -5.74 16.51 -16.92
CA VAL A 504 -5.16 15.36 -17.63
C VAL A 504 -3.64 15.45 -17.66
N LEU A 505 -3.06 16.63 -17.88
CA LEU A 505 -1.61 16.82 -17.86
C LEU A 505 -1.01 16.66 -16.46
N VAL A 506 -1.69 17.16 -15.43
CA VAL A 506 -1.31 16.94 -14.03
C VAL A 506 -1.40 15.46 -13.68
N TYR A 507 -2.48 14.77 -14.09
CA TYR A 507 -2.63 13.34 -13.90
C TYR A 507 -1.55 12.54 -14.64
N LEU A 508 -1.24 12.90 -15.90
CA LEU A 508 -0.16 12.26 -16.66
C LEU A 508 1.21 12.52 -16.04
N PHE A 509 1.46 13.72 -15.51
CA PHE A 509 2.69 14.03 -14.80
C PHE A 509 2.81 13.20 -13.51
N VAL A 510 1.75 13.14 -12.70
CA VAL A 510 1.70 12.30 -11.49
C VAL A 510 1.84 10.82 -11.85
N PHE A 511 1.16 10.35 -12.91
CA PHE A 511 1.27 8.98 -13.42
C PHE A 511 2.68 8.65 -13.87
N LEU A 512 3.32 9.52 -14.65
CA LEU A 512 4.70 9.33 -15.11
C LEU A 512 5.67 9.33 -13.93
N GLU A 513 5.53 10.24 -12.97
CA GLU A 513 6.33 10.24 -11.74
C GLU A 513 6.13 8.95 -10.95
N PHE A 514 4.89 8.51 -10.70
CA PHE A 514 4.64 7.22 -10.05
C PHE A 514 5.21 6.05 -10.84
N TYR A 515 5.06 6.03 -12.16
CA TYR A 515 5.62 5.00 -13.03
C TYR A 515 7.16 4.96 -12.93
N LEU A 516 7.81 6.11 -12.84
CA LEU A 516 9.27 6.22 -12.75
C LEU A 516 9.81 5.95 -11.33
N ILE A 517 9.03 6.25 -10.30
CA ILE A 517 9.39 6.04 -8.89
C ILE A 517 9.12 4.59 -8.46
N ASP A 518 8.03 3.97 -8.92
CA ASP A 518 7.47 2.73 -8.39
C ASP A 518 7.72 1.50 -9.28
N GLN A 519 8.18 1.67 -10.52
CA GLN A 519 8.70 0.53 -11.28
C GLN A 519 10.03 0.06 -10.69
N PRO A 520 10.18 -1.25 -10.42
CA PRO A 520 11.44 -1.79 -9.94
C PRO A 520 12.49 -1.55 -11.01
N PHE A 521 13.52 -0.82 -10.61
CA PHE A 521 14.87 -0.63 -11.13
C PHE A 521 15.48 -1.82 -11.91
N TYR A 522 14.80 -2.37 -12.92
CA TYR A 522 15.33 -3.31 -13.89
C TYR A 522 16.11 -2.52 -14.92
N GLN A 523 17.30 -2.11 -14.52
CA GLN A 523 18.57 -2.49 -15.12
C GLN A 523 19.64 -1.62 -14.47
N LEU A 524 20.67 -2.28 -13.92
CA LEU A 524 21.84 -1.68 -13.30
C LEU A 524 22.67 -0.76 -14.23
N SER A 525 22.23 -0.53 -15.47
CA SER A 525 22.75 0.47 -16.42
C SER A 525 22.14 1.87 -16.24
N PHE A 526 20.96 2.00 -15.64
CA PHE A 526 20.22 3.28 -15.62
C PHE A 526 20.87 4.40 -14.76
N LEU A 527 21.68 4.06 -13.75
CA LEU A 527 22.35 5.06 -12.88
C LEU A 527 23.80 5.36 -13.25
N ASN A 528 24.40 4.59 -14.16
CA ASN A 528 25.81 4.77 -14.53
C ASN A 528 26.00 5.81 -15.63
N ASP A 529 24.95 6.23 -16.31
CA ASP A 529 25.02 7.30 -17.31
C ASP A 529 24.61 8.64 -16.71
N SER A 530 25.51 9.62 -16.78
CA SER A 530 25.26 11.04 -16.50
C SER A 530 24.19 11.69 -17.41
N LEU A 531 23.50 10.88 -18.22
CA LEU A 531 22.49 11.25 -19.20
C LEU A 531 21.04 11.10 -18.68
N VAL A 532 20.82 10.62 -17.45
CA VAL A 532 19.46 10.45 -16.90
C VAL A 532 18.66 11.76 -16.94
N PHE A 533 19.24 12.87 -16.49
CA PHE A 533 18.59 14.17 -16.64
C PHE A 533 18.34 14.54 -18.10
N ALA A 534 19.24 14.17 -19.01
CA ALA A 534 19.10 14.45 -20.44
C ALA A 534 17.97 13.66 -21.12
N GLU A 535 17.53 12.53 -20.57
CA GLU A 535 16.39 11.75 -21.10
C GLU A 535 15.03 12.24 -20.54
N TYR A 536 14.99 12.79 -19.33
CA TYR A 536 13.77 13.38 -18.74
C TYR A 536 13.57 14.85 -19.06
N ILE A 537 14.64 15.60 -19.33
CA ILE A 537 14.56 16.98 -19.82
C ILE A 537 13.64 17.07 -21.05
N PRO A 538 13.72 16.20 -22.06
CA PRO A 538 12.78 16.16 -23.18
C PRO A 538 11.33 15.98 -22.75
N ASN A 539 11.03 15.13 -21.76
CA ASN A 539 9.66 14.89 -21.30
C ASN A 539 9.12 16.07 -20.47
N ILE A 540 9.91 16.61 -19.54
CA ILE A 540 9.57 17.80 -18.76
C ILE A 540 9.42 19.01 -19.69
N LEU A 541 10.37 19.21 -20.61
CA LEU A 541 10.27 20.23 -21.65
C LEU A 541 9.07 19.97 -22.55
N SER A 542 8.73 18.72 -22.89
CA SER A 542 7.55 18.42 -23.69
C SER A 542 6.26 18.73 -22.93
N VAL A 543 6.18 18.47 -21.63
CA VAL A 543 5.02 18.86 -20.80
C VAL A 543 4.94 20.38 -20.68
N ILE A 544 6.07 21.07 -20.43
CA ILE A 544 6.13 22.54 -20.38
C ILE A 544 5.77 23.13 -21.74
N LEU A 545 6.32 22.60 -22.84
CA LEU A 545 6.10 23.07 -24.21
C LEU A 545 4.69 22.75 -24.67
N LEU A 546 4.14 21.58 -24.35
CA LEU A 546 2.75 21.21 -24.65
C LEU A 546 1.79 22.07 -23.85
N THR A 547 2.04 22.27 -22.55
CA THR A 547 1.27 23.20 -21.70
C THR A 547 1.36 24.62 -22.23
N ALA A 548 2.57 25.08 -22.60
CA ALA A 548 2.79 26.39 -23.20
C ALA A 548 2.15 26.49 -24.59
N THR A 549 2.12 25.42 -25.39
CA THR A 549 1.52 25.38 -26.73
C THR A 549 0.00 25.37 -26.66
N ILE A 550 -0.57 24.59 -25.75
CA ILE A 550 -2.01 24.59 -25.44
C ILE A 550 -2.40 25.98 -24.94
N ASN A 551 -1.64 26.52 -23.98
CA ASN A 551 -1.89 27.86 -23.45
C ASN A 551 -1.73 28.96 -24.50
N PHE A 552 -0.66 28.93 -25.32
CA PHE A 552 -0.40 29.89 -26.40
C PHE A 552 -1.43 29.77 -27.52
N GLY A 553 -1.81 28.55 -27.87
CA GLY A 553 -2.91 28.23 -28.78
C GLY A 553 -4.22 28.84 -28.29
N PHE A 554 -4.53 28.75 -26.99
CA PHE A 554 -5.69 29.43 -26.41
C PHE A 554 -5.52 30.95 -26.26
N ALA A 555 -4.29 31.44 -26.26
CA ALA A 555 -3.96 32.83 -26.05
C ALA A 555 -4.25 33.74 -27.27
N VAL A 556 -4.45 33.16 -28.45
CA VAL A 556 -4.86 33.88 -29.69
C VAL A 556 -6.37 34.02 -29.83
N TYR A 557 -7.17 33.44 -28.92
CA TYR A 557 -8.62 33.55 -28.97
C TYR A 557 -9.10 34.93 -28.43
N PRO A 558 -9.82 35.74 -29.22
CA PRO A 558 -10.30 37.06 -28.82
C PRO A 558 -11.37 36.98 -27.74
N ARG A 559 -11.13 37.51 -26.55
CA ARG A 559 -12.11 37.50 -25.45
C ARG A 559 -13.02 38.73 -25.44
N ARG A 560 -12.59 39.80 -26.10
CA ARG A 560 -13.33 41.07 -26.14
C ARG A 560 -13.24 41.67 -27.54
N ALA A 561 -14.33 42.27 -27.97
CA ALA A 561 -14.39 43.08 -29.17
C ALA A 561 -14.72 44.51 -28.75
N PHE A 562 -13.97 45.50 -29.24
CA PHE A 562 -14.27 46.90 -28.96
C PHE A 562 -13.85 47.81 -30.11
N ILE A 563 -14.51 48.94 -30.27
CA ILE A 563 -14.20 49.92 -31.31
C ILE A 563 -13.53 51.14 -30.67
N VAL A 564 -12.37 51.51 -31.20
CA VAL A 564 -11.65 52.73 -30.84
C VAL A 564 -11.38 53.51 -32.11
N LYS A 565 -11.83 54.77 -32.15
CA LYS A 565 -11.84 55.61 -33.36
C LYS A 565 -12.57 54.88 -34.50
N ASP A 566 -11.87 54.56 -35.59
CA ASP A 566 -12.41 53.90 -36.80
C ASP A 566 -11.91 52.45 -36.95
N THR A 567 -11.55 51.79 -35.85
CA THR A 567 -11.01 50.43 -35.87
C THR A 567 -11.71 49.54 -34.85
N LEU A 568 -12.24 48.40 -35.31
CA LEU A 568 -12.68 47.29 -34.48
C LEU A 568 -11.47 46.48 -34.03
N ILE A 569 -11.25 46.41 -32.72
CA ILE A 569 -10.17 45.68 -32.08
C ILE A 569 -10.75 44.42 -31.44
N LEU A 570 -10.31 43.25 -31.91
CA LEU A 570 -10.58 41.97 -31.27
C LEU A 570 -9.39 41.63 -30.38
N LYS A 571 -9.57 41.80 -29.08
CA LYS A 571 -8.52 41.63 -28.08
C LYS A 571 -8.48 40.20 -27.58
N THR A 572 -7.33 39.55 -27.72
CA THR A 572 -7.07 38.21 -27.21
C THR A 572 -6.60 38.27 -25.76
N LEU A 573 -6.38 37.09 -25.17
CA LEU A 573 -5.75 36.95 -23.86
C LEU A 573 -4.34 37.55 -23.78
N THR A 574 -3.67 37.72 -24.92
CA THR A 574 -2.27 38.14 -25.05
C THR A 574 -2.10 39.59 -25.52
N TYR A 575 -0.85 40.00 -25.77
CA TYR A 575 -0.55 41.26 -26.44
C TYR A 575 -1.11 41.31 -27.87
N PHE A 576 -1.40 40.17 -28.49
CA PHE A 576 -2.01 40.14 -29.81
C PHE A 576 -3.43 40.74 -29.79
N SER A 577 -3.71 41.55 -30.80
CA SER A 577 -5.06 42.01 -31.09
C SER A 577 -5.23 42.06 -32.59
N TYR A 578 -6.42 41.75 -33.05
CA TYR A 578 -6.77 41.93 -34.46
C TYR A 578 -7.38 43.31 -34.60
N HIS A 579 -6.80 44.11 -35.48
CA HIS A 579 -7.26 45.46 -35.79
C HIS A 579 -7.93 45.39 -37.16
N ILE A 580 -9.24 45.65 -37.18
CA ILE A 580 -10.06 45.61 -38.38
C ILE A 580 -10.59 47.04 -38.57
N PRO A 581 -10.04 47.82 -39.52
CA PRO A 581 -10.59 49.13 -39.83
C PRO A 581 -12.07 49.02 -40.20
N LEU A 582 -12.92 49.93 -39.72
CA LEU A 582 -14.34 49.93 -40.03
C LEU A 582 -14.58 50.07 -41.55
N SER A 583 -13.69 50.78 -42.25
CA SER A 583 -13.72 50.92 -43.71
C SER A 583 -13.53 49.59 -44.46
N GLU A 584 -12.93 48.57 -43.84
CA GLU A 584 -12.75 47.23 -44.40
C GLU A 584 -13.96 46.31 -44.20
N ILE A 585 -14.87 46.66 -43.29
CA ILE A 585 -16.07 45.88 -43.02
C ILE A 585 -17.09 46.17 -44.12
N GLN A 586 -17.42 45.15 -44.91
CA GLN A 586 -18.44 45.20 -45.96
C GLN A 586 -19.84 44.98 -45.41
N GLY A 587 -19.98 44.12 -44.40
CA GLY A 587 -21.27 43.84 -43.76
C GLY A 587 -21.11 43.15 -42.41
N ALA A 588 -22.07 43.37 -41.51
CA ALA A 588 -22.17 42.67 -40.24
C ALA A 588 -23.59 42.12 -40.08
N GLU A 589 -23.74 40.85 -39.69
CA GLU A 589 -25.05 40.22 -39.49
C GLU A 589 -25.02 39.20 -38.35
N ALA A 590 -26.19 38.94 -37.74
CA ALA A 590 -26.31 37.94 -36.69
C ALA A 590 -26.77 36.58 -37.25
N ARG A 591 -25.95 35.53 -37.09
CA ARG A 591 -26.25 34.17 -37.54
C ARG A 591 -26.24 33.14 -36.42
N TRP A 592 -27.08 32.11 -36.52
CA TRP A 592 -27.02 30.95 -35.64
C TRP A 592 -25.72 30.18 -35.83
N SER A 593 -25.16 29.67 -34.74
CA SER A 593 -23.92 28.89 -34.71
C SER A 593 -24.07 27.45 -35.23
N TYR A 594 -25.30 26.98 -35.51
CA TYR A 594 -25.57 25.69 -36.15
C TYR A 594 -25.51 25.78 -37.69
N THR A 595 -24.32 25.76 -38.27
CA THR A 595 -24.14 25.25 -39.64
C THR A 595 -22.82 24.50 -39.71
N PHE A 596 -22.86 23.16 -39.66
CA PHE A 596 -21.95 22.26 -40.39
C PHE A 596 -22.66 20.91 -40.57
N PRO A 597 -22.57 20.29 -41.77
CA PRO A 597 -21.32 19.81 -42.36
C PRO A 597 -20.95 20.43 -43.72
N PHE A 598 -19.68 20.34 -44.08
CA PHE A 598 -18.98 21.04 -45.17
C PHE A 598 -19.31 20.51 -46.58
N PRO A 599 -19.40 21.38 -47.62
CA PRO A 599 -18.97 21.06 -48.98
C PRO A 599 -17.55 21.60 -49.24
N ILE A 600 -16.67 20.72 -49.74
CA ILE A 600 -15.25 20.98 -50.08
C ILE A 600 -15.06 22.17 -51.06
N SER A 601 -16.08 22.57 -51.82
CA SER A 601 -15.96 23.61 -52.85
C SER A 601 -15.76 25.04 -52.33
N ILE A 602 -16.03 25.32 -51.05
CA ILE A 602 -15.77 26.64 -50.42
C ILE A 602 -14.30 26.80 -50.01
N TRP A 603 -13.53 25.71 -49.92
CA TRP A 603 -12.11 25.75 -49.55
C TRP A 603 -11.26 26.62 -50.49
N THR A 604 -11.68 26.80 -51.75
CA THR A 604 -10.88 27.48 -52.76
C THR A 604 -11.23 28.96 -52.95
N ARG A 605 -12.36 29.45 -52.43
CA ARG A 605 -12.80 30.86 -52.62
C ARG A 605 -12.59 31.78 -51.42
N VAL A 606 -12.43 31.26 -50.20
CA VAL A 606 -12.33 32.09 -48.99
C VAL A 606 -11.00 31.86 -48.30
N ARG A 607 -10.14 32.88 -48.27
CA ARG A 607 -8.82 32.85 -47.60
C ARG A 607 -9.01 33.13 -46.10
N TRP A 608 -9.24 32.08 -45.30
CA TRP A 608 -9.68 32.18 -43.89
C TRP A 608 -8.63 32.60 -42.85
N ARG A 609 -9.09 33.29 -41.79
CA ARG A 609 -8.48 33.31 -40.44
C ARG A 609 -9.61 33.26 -39.39
N LEU A 610 -9.81 32.10 -38.76
CA LEU A 610 -10.49 31.85 -37.47
C LEU A 610 -12.04 31.94 -37.43
N PHE A 611 -12.69 30.81 -37.10
CA PHE A 611 -14.09 30.72 -36.66
C PHE A 611 -14.13 30.48 -35.15
N PHE A 612 -14.97 31.20 -34.42
CA PHE A 612 -15.17 30.99 -32.99
C PHE A 612 -16.54 30.38 -32.71
N PHE A 613 -16.56 29.16 -32.17
CA PHE A 613 -17.79 28.44 -31.85
C PHE A 613 -18.50 29.09 -30.65
N GLY A 614 -19.63 29.75 -30.92
CA GLY A 614 -20.59 30.14 -29.90
C GLY A 614 -21.46 28.93 -29.47
N PRO A 615 -22.13 29.00 -28.31
CA PRO A 615 -23.11 27.99 -27.91
C PRO A 615 -24.11 27.81 -29.04
N PRO A 616 -24.43 26.57 -29.42
CA PRO A 616 -25.15 26.36 -30.65
C PRO A 616 -26.60 26.91 -30.54
N TRP A 617 -27.15 27.01 -29.32
CA TRP A 617 -28.40 27.70 -28.98
C TRP A 617 -28.35 29.24 -28.93
N LYS A 618 -27.33 29.93 -29.49
CA LYS A 618 -27.28 31.41 -29.57
C LYS A 618 -26.78 31.91 -30.92
N LYS A 619 -27.30 33.06 -31.38
CA LYS A 619 -26.75 33.78 -32.54
C LYS A 619 -25.40 34.42 -32.21
N GLY A 620 -24.43 34.29 -33.10
CA GLY A 620 -23.16 35.02 -33.12
C GLY A 620 -23.13 36.10 -34.20
N LEU A 621 -22.13 36.96 -34.16
CA LEU A 621 -21.90 38.06 -35.09
C LEU A 621 -20.97 37.62 -36.23
N LEU A 622 -21.45 37.66 -37.47
CA LEU A 622 -20.66 37.44 -38.68
C LEU A 622 -20.27 38.79 -39.29
N LEU A 623 -18.97 39.02 -39.44
CA LEU A 623 -18.39 40.20 -40.10
C LEU A 623 -17.80 39.78 -41.44
N ASN A 624 -18.28 40.37 -42.52
CA ASN A 624 -17.77 40.19 -43.87
C ASN A 624 -16.87 41.37 -44.22
N LEU A 625 -15.65 41.11 -44.68
CA LEU A 625 -14.66 42.12 -45.04
C LEU A 625 -14.56 42.26 -46.56
N LYS A 626 -14.21 43.46 -47.03
CA LYS A 626 -14.08 43.80 -48.47
C LYS A 626 -13.03 42.95 -49.21
N ASN A 627 -12.05 42.41 -48.48
CA ASN A 627 -11.03 41.50 -49.03
C ASN A 627 -11.52 40.04 -49.17
N GLY A 628 -12.82 39.79 -49.02
CA GLY A 628 -13.45 38.47 -49.12
C GLY A 628 -13.30 37.59 -47.89
N ARG A 629 -12.69 38.09 -46.79
CA ARG A 629 -12.56 37.35 -45.52
C ARG A 629 -13.79 37.57 -44.64
N SER A 630 -14.11 36.59 -43.80
CA SER A 630 -15.21 36.70 -42.84
C SER A 630 -14.77 36.26 -41.44
N TRP A 631 -15.33 36.89 -40.40
CA TRP A 631 -15.09 36.58 -38.99
C TRP A 631 -16.41 36.27 -38.29
N PHE A 632 -16.48 35.16 -37.55
CA PHE A 632 -17.65 34.83 -36.75
C PHE A 632 -17.33 34.89 -35.25
N LEU A 633 -18.07 35.71 -34.49
CA LEU A 633 -17.81 36.03 -33.09
C LEU A 633 -19.02 35.67 -32.21
N GLY A 634 -18.82 34.84 -31.18
CA GLY A 634 -19.86 34.46 -30.21
C GLY A 634 -20.22 35.59 -29.22
N ILE A 635 -20.81 36.68 -29.70
CA ILE A 635 -21.10 37.88 -28.90
C ILE A 635 -22.53 37.84 -28.34
N SER A 636 -22.72 38.30 -27.09
CA SER A 636 -24.05 38.52 -26.52
C SER A 636 -24.76 39.65 -27.26
N GLU A 637 -26.05 39.50 -27.57
CA GLU A 637 -26.83 40.49 -28.34
C GLU A 637 -26.28 40.69 -29.76
N ALA A 638 -25.85 39.60 -30.43
CA ALA A 638 -25.29 39.65 -31.78
C ALA A 638 -26.09 40.47 -32.81
N PRO A 639 -27.45 40.48 -32.82
CA PRO A 639 -28.21 41.36 -33.72
C PRO A 639 -27.93 42.84 -33.46
N LEU A 640 -27.98 43.24 -32.19
CA LEU A 640 -27.76 44.62 -31.76
C LEU A 640 -26.30 45.05 -32.06
N ALA A 641 -25.35 44.15 -31.84
CA ALA A 641 -23.95 44.35 -32.21
C ALA A 641 -23.75 44.53 -33.73
N ALA A 642 -24.47 43.79 -34.57
CA ALA A 642 -24.39 43.92 -36.02
C ALA A 642 -24.89 45.31 -36.47
N ASP A 643 -26.03 45.74 -35.95
CA ASP A 643 -26.62 47.04 -36.27
C ASP A 643 -25.72 48.20 -35.82
N GLU A 644 -25.18 48.13 -34.60
CA GLU A 644 -24.24 49.12 -34.05
C GLU A 644 -22.96 49.23 -34.89
N ILE A 645 -22.39 48.10 -35.30
CA ILE A 645 -21.19 48.08 -36.15
C ILE A 645 -21.49 48.69 -37.52
N MET A 646 -22.60 48.32 -38.16
CA MET A 646 -22.98 48.88 -39.46
C MET A 646 -23.25 50.39 -39.40
N LYS A 647 -23.84 50.87 -38.30
CA LYS A 647 -24.01 52.31 -38.05
C LYS A 647 -22.65 53.01 -37.98
N LEU A 648 -21.71 52.50 -37.19
CA LEU A 648 -20.37 53.06 -37.05
C LEU A 648 -19.56 53.02 -38.36
N VAL A 649 -19.71 51.97 -39.16
CA VAL A 649 -19.11 51.87 -40.50
C VAL A 649 -19.65 52.97 -41.42
N SER A 650 -20.96 53.24 -41.38
CA SER A 650 -21.59 54.30 -42.19
C SER A 650 -21.17 55.72 -41.77
N GLU A 651 -20.97 55.95 -40.46
CA GLU A 651 -20.50 57.21 -39.91
C GLU A 651 -19.05 57.48 -40.32
N SER A 652 -18.18 56.46 -40.23
CA SER A 652 -16.77 56.53 -40.61
C SER A 652 -16.58 56.89 -42.10
N GLN A 653 -17.41 56.31 -42.98
CA GLN A 653 -17.40 56.58 -44.42
C GLN A 653 -17.85 58.00 -44.79
N LYS A 654 -18.67 58.66 -43.96
CA LYS A 654 -19.08 60.06 -44.17
C LYS A 654 -17.97 61.06 -43.82
N THR A 655 -17.15 60.74 -42.82
CA THR A 655 -16.02 61.58 -42.38
C THR A 655 -14.81 61.56 -43.33
N SER A 656 -14.62 60.52 -44.16
CA SER A 656 -13.49 60.42 -45.09
C SER A 656 -13.62 61.23 -46.39
N VAL A 657 -14.74 61.95 -46.61
CA VAL A 657 -15.07 62.63 -47.88
C VAL A 657 -14.88 64.16 -47.82
N SER A 658 -14.31 64.73 -46.75
CA SER A 658 -13.99 66.16 -46.69
C SER A 658 -12.49 66.41 -46.92
N PRO A 659 -12.06 67.00 -48.07
CA PRO A 659 -10.69 67.46 -48.24
C PRO A 659 -10.52 68.81 -47.54
N VAL A 660 -9.76 68.85 -46.45
CA VAL A 660 -9.24 70.10 -45.91
C VAL A 660 -7.94 70.41 -46.64
N SER A 661 -7.99 71.37 -47.56
CA SER A 661 -6.82 72.05 -48.10
C SER A 661 -6.20 72.94 -47.03
N VAL A 662 -4.92 72.73 -46.68
CA VAL A 662 -4.13 73.69 -45.89
C VAL A 662 -2.80 73.93 -46.62
N PRO A 663 -2.30 75.18 -46.68
CA PRO A 663 -1.30 75.64 -47.63
C PRO A 663 0.14 75.25 -47.25
N GLU A 664 1.02 75.27 -48.25
CA GLU A 664 2.48 75.23 -48.10
C GLU A 664 2.96 76.28 -47.08
N ILE A 665 3.74 75.83 -46.09
CA ILE A 665 4.60 76.69 -45.29
C ILE A 665 6.04 76.26 -45.53
N THR A 666 6.78 77.23 -46.05
CA THR A 666 8.18 77.26 -46.44
C THR A 666 9.16 76.89 -45.33
N SER A 667 10.24 76.24 -45.74
CA SER A 667 11.45 75.98 -44.96
C SER A 667 12.17 77.28 -44.53
N ALA A 668 12.48 77.42 -43.25
CA ALA A 668 13.59 78.26 -42.78
C ALA A 668 14.20 77.66 -41.49
N ALA A 669 15.48 77.33 -41.61
CA ALA A 669 16.56 77.05 -40.65
C ALA A 669 16.34 77.33 -39.14
N ALA A 670 16.88 76.44 -38.28
CA ALA A 670 18.19 76.62 -37.62
C ALA A 670 18.33 75.80 -36.30
N SER A 671 19.38 74.97 -36.26
CA SER A 671 20.26 74.61 -35.12
C SER A 671 19.81 74.86 -33.66
N GLN A 672 19.70 73.79 -32.87
CA GLN A 672 20.75 73.29 -31.95
C GLN A 672 20.33 71.96 -31.32
#